data_AF-A0A3P8T540-F1
#
_entry.id   AF-A0A3P8T540-F1
#
_cell.length_a   1.000
_cell.length_b   1.000
_cell.length_c   1.000
_cell.angle_alpha   90.00
_cell.angle_beta   90.00
_cell.angle_gamma   90.00
#
_symmetry.space_group_name_H-M   'P 1'
#
loop_
_entity.id
_entity.type
_entity.pdbx_description
1 polymer ?
#
loop_
_entity_poly.entity_id
_entity_poly.type
_entity_poly.pdbx_seq_one_letter_code
_entity_poly.pdbx_strand_id
1 'polypeptide(L)'
;MLDLIEMEISESADKGNRFSIEQARDADIGQNAVQRYNLEKNEYFILAVDSNRVELVLENTLDREKQKELNLLLTALDGGSPQRSGTVVIHVTVLDANDNAPVFSQAIYKASLPENSPSDTIVINVSATDADEGVNGDVTYDFGHVSEDDVNVFSIDPKTGQIRTTGVIDFEEISSFEIIVEAKDGLGLTSYAKVIIDITDINDNAPVIYLQSLTNPIPENVSPGTEVGIINVQDRDSENNRQVRCSIQQNVPFKLVPSIKNYYSLVSTGQLDREVVSDYNITISATDEGSPPLSSSKSVQLSVADINDNPPVFEEQSYSAYVSENNKPGSTLCSVSARDPDWRQNGTVIYSLLSGEVNGAPVSSYVSVNGDTGVIHAVRSFDYEQFRSFKMQVMARDNGSPPLSSNVTVSVFISDVNDNSPQILYPAPEGNSFMTELVPKAAHGGSLVSKVIAVDADSGQNAWLSYHIVKSTDPGLFSIGVHSGEIRTQRDISESDSMKQNLIVSVKDNGQPSLSATCSMYLLISDNLAEVPELKEMSNFENNSKLTSYLIIALVSVSTFFLTFIIIILGVRFCRRRKPRLLFDGAVAIPSAYLPPNYADVDGTGTLRSTYNYDAYLTTGSRTSDFKFVTSYNDNTLPADQTLRKRQSRNAYIQ
;
A
#
# COMPACT_ATOMS: atom_id res chain seq x y z
N MET A 1 -74.37 -90.93 -19.51
CA MET A 1 -73.78 -89.91 -18.64
C MET A 1 -72.93 -90.70 -17.68
N LEU A 2 -71.60 -90.56 -17.71
CA LEU A 2 -70.77 -91.17 -16.67
C LEU A 2 -71.12 -90.42 -15.38
N ASP A 3 -71.48 -91.16 -14.34
CA ASP A 3 -71.67 -90.54 -13.03
C ASP A 3 -70.31 -89.96 -12.59
N LEU A 4 -70.35 -88.76 -12.01
CA LEU A 4 -69.19 -88.00 -11.55
C LEU A 4 -69.32 -87.79 -10.05
N ILE A 5 -68.25 -88.07 -9.30
CA ILE A 5 -68.14 -87.71 -7.89
C ILE A 5 -67.15 -86.57 -7.81
N GLU A 6 -67.61 -85.40 -7.40
CA GLU A 6 -66.77 -84.22 -7.17
C GLU A 6 -66.34 -84.20 -5.71
N MET A 7 -65.05 -83.97 -5.48
CA MET A 7 -64.46 -83.83 -4.16
C MET A 7 -63.50 -82.66 -4.14
N GLU A 8 -63.58 -81.86 -3.08
CA GLU A 8 -62.66 -80.77 -2.82
C GLU A 8 -61.77 -81.17 -1.63
N ILE A 9 -60.46 -81.20 -1.84
CA ILE A 9 -59.49 -81.61 -0.82
C ILE A 9 -58.38 -80.56 -0.76
N SER A 10 -58.18 -79.95 0.41
CA SER A 10 -57.08 -78.99 0.61
C SER A 10 -55.73 -79.66 0.50
N GLU A 11 -54.76 -78.98 -0.11
CA GLU A 11 -53.39 -79.49 -0.21
C GLU A 11 -52.69 -79.62 1.15
N SER A 12 -53.12 -78.84 2.14
CA SER A 12 -52.68 -78.95 3.53
C SER A 12 -53.31 -80.14 4.28
N ALA A 13 -54.01 -81.05 3.60
CA ALA A 13 -54.60 -82.24 4.21
C ALA A 13 -53.50 -83.21 4.68
N ASP A 14 -53.57 -83.61 5.96
CA ASP A 14 -52.64 -84.56 6.54
C ASP A 14 -52.70 -85.94 5.86
N LYS A 15 -51.52 -86.56 5.70
CA LYS A 15 -51.41 -87.94 5.26
C LYS A 15 -52.19 -88.87 6.20
N GLY A 16 -53.06 -89.70 5.64
CA GLY A 16 -53.97 -90.59 6.36
C GLY A 16 -55.40 -90.05 6.48
N ASN A 17 -55.67 -88.80 6.06
CA ASN A 17 -57.03 -88.26 5.99
C ASN A 17 -57.93 -89.13 5.09
N ARG A 18 -59.19 -89.27 5.51
CA ARG A 18 -60.16 -90.18 4.89
C ARG A 18 -61.38 -89.42 4.38
N PHE A 19 -61.75 -89.64 3.13
CA PHE A 19 -62.86 -88.99 2.46
C PHE A 19 -63.90 -90.04 2.08
N SER A 20 -65.13 -89.90 2.57
CA SER A 20 -66.19 -90.89 2.34
C SER A 20 -66.71 -90.80 0.90
N ILE A 21 -66.84 -91.94 0.25
CA ILE A 21 -67.42 -92.09 -1.09
C ILE A 21 -68.76 -92.81 -0.95
N GLU A 22 -69.77 -92.37 -1.71
CA GLU A 22 -71.05 -93.07 -1.77
C GLU A 22 -70.89 -94.49 -2.34
N GLN A 23 -71.52 -95.46 -1.69
CA GLN A 23 -71.49 -96.84 -2.16
C GLN A 23 -72.31 -97.01 -3.44
N ALA A 24 -71.76 -97.78 -4.38
CA ALA A 24 -72.51 -98.25 -5.53
C ALA A 24 -73.67 -99.13 -5.06
N ARG A 25 -74.83 -98.97 -5.71
CA ARG A 25 -76.03 -99.75 -5.41
C ARG A 25 -76.28 -100.73 -6.54
N ASP A 26 -76.31 -102.01 -6.19
CA ASP A 26 -76.81 -103.08 -7.06
C ASP A 26 -78.20 -103.50 -6.55
N ALA A 27 -79.14 -103.71 -7.48
CA ALA A 27 -80.50 -104.14 -7.14
C ALA A 27 -80.56 -105.62 -6.72
N ASP A 28 -79.52 -106.40 -7.07
CA ASP A 28 -79.40 -107.80 -6.72
C ASP A 28 -78.96 -108.00 -5.25
N ILE A 29 -79.28 -109.16 -4.68
CA ILE A 29 -78.97 -109.53 -3.29
C ILE A 29 -77.98 -110.70 -3.20
N GLY A 30 -77.26 -110.80 -2.09
CA GLY A 30 -76.31 -111.89 -1.85
C GLY A 30 -75.08 -111.77 -2.73
N GLN A 31 -74.66 -112.88 -3.37
CA GLN A 31 -73.42 -112.94 -4.17
C GLN A 31 -73.46 -112.02 -5.41
N ASN A 32 -74.65 -111.68 -5.91
CA ASN A 32 -74.81 -110.80 -7.07
C ASN A 32 -74.88 -109.32 -6.69
N ALA A 33 -74.87 -108.97 -5.40
CA ALA A 33 -74.73 -107.58 -4.98
C ALA A 33 -73.26 -107.10 -5.16
N VAL A 34 -73.00 -105.79 -5.06
CA VAL A 34 -71.64 -105.23 -5.10
C VAL A 34 -70.73 -105.93 -4.08
N GLN A 35 -69.68 -106.62 -4.54
CA GLN A 35 -68.74 -107.34 -3.68
C GLN A 35 -67.42 -106.61 -3.50
N ARG A 36 -66.99 -105.84 -4.51
CA ARG A 36 -65.63 -105.27 -4.52
C ARG A 36 -65.61 -103.91 -5.18
N TYR A 37 -64.77 -103.03 -4.63
CA TYR A 37 -64.38 -101.78 -5.26
C TYR A 37 -62.90 -101.83 -5.65
N ASN A 38 -62.56 -101.21 -6.77
CA ASN A 38 -61.20 -101.06 -7.25
C ASN A 38 -60.98 -99.63 -7.69
N LEU A 39 -59.97 -98.97 -7.11
CA LEU A 39 -59.53 -97.64 -7.52
C LEU A 39 -58.35 -97.79 -8.49
N GLU A 40 -58.33 -96.99 -9.54
CA GLU A 40 -57.18 -96.90 -10.44
C GLU A 40 -55.91 -96.51 -9.68
N LYS A 41 -54.80 -97.17 -10.04
CA LYS A 41 -53.50 -96.94 -9.38
C LYS A 41 -53.06 -95.50 -9.66
N ASN A 42 -52.82 -94.74 -8.59
CA ASN A 42 -52.39 -93.36 -8.63
C ASN A 42 -51.34 -93.10 -7.52
N GLU A 43 -50.77 -91.90 -7.49
CA GLU A 43 -49.70 -91.55 -6.55
C GLU A 43 -50.19 -91.02 -5.20
N TYR A 44 -51.45 -90.58 -5.07
CA TYR A 44 -51.90 -89.78 -3.94
C TYR A 44 -52.89 -90.50 -3.02
N PHE A 45 -53.73 -91.38 -3.57
CA PHE A 45 -54.87 -91.97 -2.86
C PHE A 45 -54.90 -93.50 -2.97
N ILE A 46 -55.27 -94.13 -1.86
CA ILE A 46 -55.64 -95.54 -1.81
C ILE A 46 -57.11 -95.69 -1.40
N LEU A 47 -57.69 -96.86 -1.68
CA LEU A 47 -59.07 -97.15 -1.32
C LEU A 47 -59.13 -98.03 -0.05
N ALA A 48 -59.82 -97.55 0.98
CA ALA A 48 -60.16 -98.32 2.17
C ALA A 48 -61.65 -98.70 2.13
N VAL A 49 -61.92 -100.01 2.13
CA VAL A 49 -63.28 -100.54 2.09
C VAL A 49 -63.54 -101.35 3.35
N ASP A 50 -64.58 -100.98 4.09
CA ASP A 50 -65.14 -101.73 5.21
C ASP A 50 -66.61 -102.08 4.91
N SER A 51 -67.17 -103.01 5.69
CA SER A 51 -68.50 -103.61 5.60
C SER A 51 -69.64 -102.63 5.32
N ASN A 52 -69.50 -101.36 5.70
CA ASN A 52 -70.48 -100.29 5.46
C ASN A 52 -69.86 -98.96 4.99
N ARG A 53 -68.60 -98.90 4.55
CA ARG A 53 -67.95 -97.64 4.12
C ARG A 53 -66.94 -97.85 3.00
N VAL A 54 -66.96 -96.96 2.03
CA VAL A 54 -65.93 -96.83 1.01
C VAL A 54 -65.27 -95.47 1.24
N GLU A 55 -63.99 -95.47 1.59
CA GLU A 55 -63.24 -94.26 1.92
C GLU A 55 -62.03 -94.15 1.00
N LEU A 56 -61.81 -92.96 0.46
CA LEU A 56 -60.55 -92.58 -0.18
C LEU A 56 -59.59 -92.15 0.94
N VAL A 57 -58.41 -92.74 1.02
CA VAL A 57 -57.41 -92.38 2.03
C VAL A 57 -56.22 -91.71 1.34
N LEU A 58 -55.87 -90.51 1.81
CA LEU A 58 -54.72 -89.77 1.31
C LEU A 58 -53.42 -90.44 1.77
N GLU A 59 -52.66 -90.97 0.84
CA GLU A 59 -51.41 -91.68 1.08
C GLU A 59 -50.18 -90.80 0.86
N ASN A 60 -50.23 -89.76 0.04
CA ASN A 60 -49.14 -88.79 -0.13
C ASN A 60 -49.66 -87.36 -0.08
N THR A 61 -48.79 -86.39 0.22
CA THR A 61 -49.17 -84.98 0.25
C THR A 61 -49.60 -84.51 -1.13
N LEU A 62 -50.63 -83.67 -1.17
CA LEU A 62 -51.04 -82.96 -2.37
C LEU A 62 -50.18 -81.68 -2.48
N ASP A 63 -50.03 -81.19 -3.70
CA ASP A 63 -49.31 -79.96 -4.04
C ASP A 63 -50.04 -79.40 -5.26
N ARG A 64 -50.79 -78.33 -5.04
CA ARG A 64 -51.70 -77.74 -6.01
C ARG A 64 -50.92 -76.98 -7.07
N GLU A 65 -49.83 -76.30 -6.71
CA GLU A 65 -48.90 -75.61 -7.63
C GLU A 65 -48.33 -76.59 -8.66
N LYS A 66 -48.16 -77.86 -8.27
CA LYS A 66 -47.76 -78.93 -9.18
C LYS A 66 -48.94 -79.54 -9.94
N GLN A 67 -50.06 -79.85 -9.28
CA GLN A 67 -51.23 -80.46 -9.92
C GLN A 67 -52.56 -80.08 -9.25
N LYS A 68 -53.37 -79.26 -9.94
CA LYS A 68 -54.64 -78.70 -9.44
C LYS A 68 -55.82 -79.66 -9.42
N GLU A 69 -55.85 -80.61 -10.35
CA GLU A 69 -56.96 -81.54 -10.54
C GLU A 69 -56.47 -82.98 -10.73
N LEU A 70 -57.20 -83.92 -10.14
CA LEU A 70 -56.94 -85.35 -10.22
C LEU A 70 -58.23 -86.06 -10.62
N ASN A 71 -58.15 -86.91 -11.65
CA ASN A 71 -59.26 -87.77 -12.05
C ASN A 71 -58.90 -89.21 -11.70
N LEU A 72 -59.69 -89.85 -10.82
CA LEU A 72 -59.47 -91.21 -10.36
C LEU A 72 -60.64 -92.09 -10.78
N LEU A 73 -60.39 -93.16 -11.55
CA LEU A 73 -61.45 -94.10 -11.94
C LEU A 73 -61.73 -95.09 -10.80
N LEU A 74 -62.97 -95.08 -10.29
CA LEU A 74 -63.46 -96.07 -9.33
C LEU A 74 -64.38 -97.07 -10.03
N THR A 75 -64.09 -98.36 -9.85
CA THR A 75 -64.87 -99.46 -10.42
C THR A 75 -65.50 -100.29 -9.30
N ALA A 76 -66.83 -100.40 -9.30
CA ALA A 76 -67.58 -101.34 -8.47
C ALA A 76 -67.86 -102.63 -9.27
N LEU A 77 -67.76 -103.76 -8.61
CA LEU A 77 -67.81 -105.10 -9.21
C LEU A 77 -68.77 -106.01 -8.43
N ASP A 78 -69.69 -106.68 -9.14
CA ASP A 78 -70.54 -107.73 -8.56
C ASP A 78 -69.76 -109.04 -8.33
N GLY A 79 -70.38 -110.05 -7.70
CA GLY A 79 -69.80 -111.38 -7.51
C GLY A 79 -70.30 -112.43 -8.50
N GLY A 80 -70.94 -112.00 -9.59
CA GLY A 80 -71.59 -112.85 -10.59
C GLY A 80 -70.60 -113.57 -11.52
N SER A 81 -71.12 -114.53 -12.29
CA SER A 81 -70.38 -115.21 -13.38
C SER A 81 -71.31 -115.35 -14.60
N PRO A 82 -71.21 -114.46 -15.61
CA PRO A 82 -70.20 -113.41 -15.79
C PRO A 82 -70.37 -112.22 -14.82
N GLN A 83 -69.24 -111.60 -14.46
CA GLN A 83 -69.18 -110.45 -13.56
C GLN A 83 -69.59 -109.16 -14.29
N ARG A 84 -70.39 -108.31 -13.65
CA ARG A 84 -70.70 -106.95 -14.13
C ARG A 84 -69.97 -105.89 -13.31
N SER A 85 -69.69 -104.76 -13.95
CA SER A 85 -69.04 -103.62 -13.33
C SER A 85 -69.80 -102.31 -13.58
N GLY A 86 -69.74 -101.42 -12.61
CA GLY A 86 -70.09 -100.01 -12.73
C GLY A 86 -68.84 -99.15 -12.51
N THR A 87 -68.68 -98.08 -13.29
CA THR A 87 -67.53 -97.17 -13.18
C THR A 87 -67.99 -95.74 -12.96
N VAL A 88 -67.31 -95.04 -12.06
CA VAL A 88 -67.52 -93.63 -11.75
C VAL A 88 -66.15 -92.94 -11.72
N VAL A 89 -66.07 -91.70 -12.22
CA VAL A 89 -64.85 -90.89 -12.09
C VAL A 89 -64.97 -90.03 -10.84
N ILE A 90 -63.97 -90.10 -9.99
CA ILE A 90 -63.79 -89.18 -8.87
C ILE A 90 -62.93 -88.03 -9.40
N HIS A 91 -63.53 -86.85 -9.49
CA HIS A 91 -62.83 -85.61 -9.81
C HIS A 91 -62.46 -84.93 -8.50
N VAL A 92 -61.17 -84.95 -8.17
CA VAL A 92 -60.64 -84.25 -6.99
C VAL A 92 -60.08 -82.91 -7.45
N THR A 93 -60.71 -81.85 -6.96
CA THR A 93 -60.20 -80.48 -7.04
C THR A 93 -59.34 -80.22 -5.81
N VAL A 94 -58.07 -79.91 -6.01
CA VAL A 94 -57.16 -79.58 -4.90
C VAL A 94 -57.42 -78.13 -4.49
N LEU A 95 -57.84 -77.91 -3.25
CA LEU A 95 -58.04 -76.57 -2.71
C LEU A 95 -56.71 -75.98 -2.23
N ASP A 96 -56.50 -74.72 -2.58
CA ASP A 96 -55.33 -73.92 -2.25
C ASP A 96 -55.17 -73.71 -0.74
N ALA A 97 -53.94 -73.82 -0.26
CA ALA A 97 -53.52 -73.42 1.07
C ALA A 97 -52.38 -72.41 0.95
N ASN A 98 -52.30 -71.47 1.89
CA ASN A 98 -51.29 -70.41 1.86
C ASN A 98 -49.93 -70.91 2.36
N ASP A 99 -49.25 -71.73 1.56
CA ASP A 99 -48.00 -72.40 1.89
C ASP A 99 -46.79 -71.89 1.08
N ASN A 100 -47.02 -71.04 0.07
CA ASN A 100 -45.97 -70.26 -0.59
C ASN A 100 -45.99 -68.82 -0.07
N ALA A 101 -44.79 -68.27 0.14
CA ALA A 101 -44.64 -66.86 0.49
C ALA A 101 -44.28 -66.06 -0.77
N PRO A 102 -44.57 -64.75 -0.84
CA PRO A 102 -44.22 -63.95 -1.98
C PRO A 102 -42.72 -63.98 -2.25
N VAL A 103 -42.28 -64.06 -3.49
CA VAL A 103 -40.85 -64.07 -3.86
C VAL A 103 -40.53 -62.88 -4.76
N PHE A 104 -39.65 -61.99 -4.29
CA PHE A 104 -39.13 -60.90 -5.10
C PHE A 104 -38.32 -61.40 -6.31
N SER A 105 -38.47 -60.70 -7.42
CA SER A 105 -37.69 -60.95 -8.65
C SER A 105 -36.19 -60.70 -8.48
N GLN A 106 -35.80 -59.85 -7.52
CA GLN A 106 -34.40 -59.58 -7.17
C GLN A 106 -34.25 -59.45 -5.65
N ALA A 107 -33.13 -59.94 -5.09
CA ALA A 107 -32.83 -59.74 -3.68
C ALA A 107 -32.35 -58.31 -3.37
N ILE A 108 -31.75 -57.63 -4.36
CA ILE A 108 -31.25 -56.26 -4.27
C ILE A 108 -31.64 -55.50 -5.55
N TYR A 109 -32.37 -54.41 -5.39
CA TYR A 109 -32.68 -53.43 -6.42
C TYR A 109 -31.76 -52.22 -6.27
N LYS A 110 -31.30 -51.66 -7.39
CA LYS A 110 -30.47 -50.45 -7.41
C LYS A 110 -31.07 -49.41 -8.35
N ALA A 111 -31.16 -48.18 -7.87
CA ALA A 111 -31.65 -47.04 -8.63
C ALA A 111 -30.73 -45.83 -8.43
N SER A 112 -30.76 -44.91 -9.38
CA SER A 112 -30.11 -43.60 -9.27
C SER A 112 -31.17 -42.52 -9.38
N LEU A 113 -31.15 -41.54 -8.48
CA LEU A 113 -32.12 -40.46 -8.44
C LEU A 113 -31.41 -39.11 -8.35
N PRO A 114 -31.62 -38.18 -9.28
CA PRO A 114 -31.12 -36.82 -9.12
C PRO A 114 -31.72 -36.17 -7.89
N GLU A 115 -30.91 -35.46 -7.11
CA GLU A 115 -31.44 -34.59 -6.06
C GLU A 115 -32.36 -33.53 -6.66
N ASN A 116 -33.12 -32.80 -5.83
CA ASN A 116 -34.12 -31.85 -6.30
C ASN A 116 -35.19 -32.44 -7.26
N SER A 117 -35.28 -33.77 -7.37
CA SER A 117 -36.32 -34.44 -8.16
C SER A 117 -37.70 -34.05 -7.63
N PRO A 118 -38.66 -33.71 -8.51
CA PRO A 118 -40.01 -33.33 -8.08
C PRO A 118 -40.67 -34.42 -7.24
N SER A 119 -41.56 -34.03 -6.33
CA SER A 119 -42.45 -34.99 -5.65
C SER A 119 -43.23 -35.81 -6.68
N ASP A 120 -43.51 -37.07 -6.34
CA ASP A 120 -44.19 -38.06 -7.19
C ASP A 120 -43.34 -38.60 -8.36
N THR A 121 -42.03 -38.36 -8.35
CA THR A 121 -41.10 -38.98 -9.32
C THR A 121 -40.96 -40.47 -9.01
N ILE A 122 -41.17 -41.32 -10.02
CA ILE A 122 -40.98 -42.77 -9.90
C ILE A 122 -39.48 -43.07 -9.87
N VAL A 123 -39.02 -43.68 -8.79
CA VAL A 123 -37.60 -44.03 -8.59
C VAL A 123 -37.31 -45.41 -9.16
N ILE A 124 -38.07 -46.41 -8.73
CA ILE A 124 -37.92 -47.80 -9.15
C ILE A 124 -39.22 -48.56 -8.91
N ASN A 125 -39.40 -49.67 -9.63
CA ASN A 125 -40.52 -50.58 -9.45
C ASN A 125 -40.02 -51.92 -8.95
N VAL A 126 -40.43 -52.32 -7.75
CA VAL A 126 -40.17 -53.67 -7.22
C VAL A 126 -41.30 -54.61 -7.61
N SER A 127 -41.02 -55.91 -7.65
CA SER A 127 -42.03 -56.90 -7.98
C SER A 127 -41.70 -58.24 -7.32
N ALA A 128 -42.70 -58.77 -6.62
CA ALA A 128 -42.73 -60.11 -6.07
C ALA A 128 -43.91 -60.90 -6.64
N THR A 129 -43.74 -62.22 -6.72
CA THR A 129 -44.74 -63.16 -7.21
C THR A 129 -44.98 -64.23 -6.16
N ASP A 130 -46.24 -64.53 -5.93
CA ASP A 130 -46.68 -65.65 -5.09
C ASP A 130 -47.26 -66.76 -5.99
N ALA A 131 -47.05 -68.02 -5.62
CA ALA A 131 -47.48 -69.18 -6.38
C ALA A 131 -48.93 -69.59 -6.08
N ASP A 132 -49.46 -69.16 -4.94
CA ASP A 132 -50.78 -69.53 -4.45
C ASP A 132 -51.91 -68.87 -5.26
N GLU A 133 -53.15 -69.35 -5.10
CA GLU A 133 -54.31 -68.87 -5.85
C GLU A 133 -55.15 -67.82 -5.10
N GLY A 134 -55.64 -66.83 -5.85
CA GLY A 134 -56.57 -65.84 -5.34
C GLY A 134 -55.92 -64.98 -4.25
N VAL A 135 -56.59 -64.84 -3.10
CA VAL A 135 -56.11 -63.99 -1.99
C VAL A 135 -54.81 -64.48 -1.37
N ASN A 136 -54.51 -65.79 -1.46
CA ASN A 136 -53.26 -66.34 -1.00
C ASN A 136 -52.10 -65.95 -1.93
N GLY A 137 -52.39 -65.69 -3.20
CA GLY A 137 -51.41 -65.20 -4.18
C GLY A 137 -51.35 -63.67 -4.34
N ASP A 138 -52.27 -62.93 -3.72
CA ASP A 138 -52.39 -61.47 -3.88
C ASP A 138 -51.33 -60.73 -3.07
N VAL A 139 -50.25 -60.31 -3.74
CA VAL A 139 -49.13 -59.62 -3.11
C VAL A 139 -49.41 -58.13 -2.88
N THR A 140 -49.15 -57.67 -1.67
CA THR A 140 -49.08 -56.25 -1.30
C THR A 140 -47.69 -55.85 -0.86
N TYR A 141 -47.32 -54.59 -1.11
CA TYR A 141 -45.99 -54.06 -0.78
C TYR A 141 -46.06 -53.02 0.33
N ASP A 142 -45.07 -53.02 1.22
CA ASP A 142 -44.88 -51.99 2.24
C ASP A 142 -43.39 -51.83 2.56
N PHE A 143 -43.05 -50.78 3.30
CA PHE A 143 -41.72 -50.63 3.87
C PHE A 143 -41.60 -51.45 5.15
N GLY A 144 -40.72 -52.47 5.17
CA GLY A 144 -40.66 -53.42 6.28
C GLY A 144 -40.07 -52.81 7.56
N HIS A 145 -38.80 -52.41 7.51
CA HIS A 145 -38.11 -51.71 8.60
C HIS A 145 -37.27 -50.57 8.05
N VAL A 146 -37.86 -49.39 8.06
CA VAL A 146 -37.26 -48.16 7.56
C VAL A 146 -37.14 -47.19 8.74
N SER A 147 -36.05 -46.42 8.80
CA SER A 147 -35.89 -45.40 9.84
C SER A 147 -37.01 -44.35 9.70
N GLU A 148 -37.47 -43.74 10.80
CA GLU A 148 -38.55 -42.72 10.73
C GLU A 148 -38.21 -41.56 9.77
N ASP A 149 -36.91 -41.30 9.53
CA ASP A 149 -36.43 -40.25 8.64
C ASP A 149 -36.53 -40.63 7.16
N ASP A 150 -36.26 -41.89 6.79
CA ASP A 150 -36.31 -42.38 5.40
C ASP A 150 -37.76 -42.54 4.89
N VAL A 151 -38.72 -42.82 5.78
CA VAL A 151 -40.17 -42.95 5.45
C VAL A 151 -40.78 -41.60 5.00
N ASN A 152 -40.17 -40.48 5.37
CA ASN A 152 -40.67 -39.15 4.98
C ASN A 152 -40.28 -38.75 3.55
N VAL A 153 -39.28 -39.41 2.96
CA VAL A 153 -38.68 -39.04 1.67
C VAL A 153 -39.22 -39.88 0.52
N PHE A 154 -39.61 -41.13 0.78
CA PHE A 154 -40.14 -42.06 -0.21
C PHE A 154 -41.50 -42.63 0.19
N SER A 155 -42.30 -43.00 -0.80
CA SER A 155 -43.55 -43.76 -0.65
C SER A 155 -43.53 -44.98 -1.57
N ILE A 156 -44.23 -46.04 -1.21
CA ILE A 156 -44.43 -47.21 -2.05
C ILE A 156 -45.91 -47.43 -2.31
N ASP A 157 -46.27 -47.67 -3.57
CA ASP A 157 -47.63 -48.07 -3.92
C ASP A 157 -47.85 -49.54 -3.53
N PRO A 158 -48.80 -49.84 -2.62
CA PRO A 158 -48.98 -51.17 -2.07
C PRO A 158 -49.47 -52.20 -3.08
N LYS A 159 -49.98 -51.78 -4.25
CA LYS A 159 -50.45 -52.68 -5.30
C LYS A 159 -49.46 -52.82 -6.44
N THR A 160 -48.79 -51.73 -6.81
CA THR A 160 -47.93 -51.74 -8.01
C THR A 160 -46.46 -52.00 -7.69
N GLY A 161 -46.02 -51.77 -6.45
CA GLY A 161 -44.61 -51.87 -6.06
C GLY A 161 -43.77 -50.68 -6.51
N GLN A 162 -44.40 -49.60 -6.99
CA GLN A 162 -43.69 -48.38 -7.42
C GLN A 162 -43.27 -47.56 -6.21
N ILE A 163 -41.96 -47.30 -6.12
CA ILE A 163 -41.39 -46.39 -5.13
C ILE A 163 -41.30 -44.99 -5.74
N ARG A 164 -41.83 -43.98 -5.04
CA ARG A 164 -41.96 -42.59 -5.48
C ARG A 164 -41.38 -41.63 -4.45
N THR A 165 -40.89 -40.49 -4.89
CA THR A 165 -40.44 -39.40 -4.02
C THR A 165 -41.62 -38.66 -3.38
N THR A 166 -41.52 -38.31 -2.10
CA THR A 166 -42.50 -37.47 -1.37
C THR A 166 -41.88 -36.20 -0.81
N GLY A 167 -40.61 -36.27 -0.38
CA GLY A 167 -39.86 -35.16 0.19
C GLY A 167 -38.88 -34.51 -0.78
N VAL A 168 -38.21 -33.46 -0.30
CA VAL A 168 -37.05 -32.88 -0.97
C VAL A 168 -35.83 -33.70 -0.59
N ILE A 169 -34.96 -33.97 -1.56
CA ILE A 169 -33.72 -34.73 -1.38
C ILE A 169 -32.57 -33.75 -1.68
N ASP A 170 -31.64 -33.67 -0.75
CA ASP A 170 -30.43 -32.85 -0.78
C ASP A 170 -29.21 -33.78 -0.73
N PHE A 171 -28.40 -33.80 -1.79
CA PHE A 171 -27.24 -34.66 -1.91
C PHE A 171 -26.15 -34.29 -0.89
N GLU A 172 -26.00 -33.01 -0.56
CA GLU A 172 -25.03 -32.51 0.42
C GLU A 172 -25.36 -32.98 1.85
N GLU A 173 -26.60 -33.40 2.10
CA GLU A 173 -27.04 -33.98 3.37
C GLU A 173 -26.94 -35.53 3.35
N ILE A 174 -27.57 -36.20 2.38
CA ILE A 174 -27.61 -37.67 2.27
C ILE A 174 -27.46 -38.10 0.81
N SER A 175 -26.39 -38.84 0.51
CA SER A 175 -26.05 -39.27 -0.86
C SER A 175 -26.50 -40.69 -1.24
N SER A 176 -27.01 -41.48 -0.30
CA SER A 176 -27.54 -42.82 -0.59
C SER A 176 -28.55 -43.27 0.45
N PHE A 177 -29.61 -43.94 0.00
CA PHE A 177 -30.64 -44.54 0.84
C PHE A 177 -30.63 -46.06 0.72
N GLU A 178 -30.79 -46.76 1.84
CA GLU A 178 -30.93 -48.22 1.89
C GLU A 178 -32.28 -48.57 2.52
N ILE A 179 -33.23 -49.01 1.70
CA ILE A 179 -34.61 -49.25 2.08
C ILE A 179 -34.89 -50.76 2.04
N ILE A 180 -35.50 -51.30 3.08
CA ILE A 180 -35.98 -52.69 3.10
C ILE A 180 -37.47 -52.68 2.74
N VAL A 181 -37.81 -53.34 1.63
CA VAL A 181 -39.19 -53.49 1.16
C VAL A 181 -39.71 -54.86 1.56
N GLU A 182 -40.91 -54.89 2.12
CA GLU A 182 -41.67 -56.07 2.47
C GLU A 182 -42.71 -56.37 1.38
N ALA A 183 -42.80 -57.62 0.95
CA ALA A 183 -43.91 -58.14 0.16
C ALA A 183 -44.70 -59.12 1.03
N LYS A 184 -46.02 -58.98 1.06
CA LYS A 184 -46.91 -59.73 1.92
C LYS A 184 -48.13 -60.23 1.15
N ASP A 185 -48.43 -61.51 1.27
CA ASP A 185 -49.64 -62.12 0.70
C ASP A 185 -50.91 -61.72 1.49
N GLY A 186 -52.08 -62.20 1.07
CA GLY A 186 -53.35 -61.87 1.72
C GLY A 186 -53.55 -62.46 3.12
N LEU A 187 -52.82 -63.50 3.50
CA LEU A 187 -52.99 -64.21 4.79
C LEU A 187 -51.82 -64.04 5.77
N GLY A 188 -50.74 -63.38 5.35
CA GLY A 188 -49.65 -62.88 6.16
C GLY A 188 -48.27 -63.53 6.01
N LEU A 189 -47.98 -64.34 4.99
CA LEU A 189 -46.58 -64.70 4.70
C LEU A 189 -45.87 -63.54 4.02
N THR A 190 -44.61 -63.33 4.42
CA THR A 190 -43.83 -62.14 4.06
C THR A 190 -42.47 -62.51 3.51
N SER A 191 -41.97 -61.73 2.56
CA SER A 191 -40.57 -61.71 2.15
C SER A 191 -40.01 -60.29 2.08
N TYR A 192 -38.69 -60.18 1.96
CA TYR A 192 -37.99 -58.90 2.01
C TYR A 192 -36.98 -58.78 0.87
N ALA A 193 -36.86 -57.57 0.32
CA ALA A 193 -35.80 -57.19 -0.62
C ALA A 193 -35.17 -55.85 -0.23
N LYS A 194 -33.90 -55.66 -0.59
CA LYS A 194 -33.17 -54.41 -0.35
C LYS A 194 -33.23 -53.51 -1.58
N VAL A 195 -33.52 -52.23 -1.39
CA VAL A 195 -33.46 -51.20 -2.44
C VAL A 195 -32.38 -50.20 -2.05
N ILE A 196 -31.40 -50.01 -2.92
CA ILE A 196 -30.33 -49.02 -2.76
C ILE A 196 -30.58 -47.91 -3.77
N ILE A 197 -30.78 -46.68 -3.29
CA ILE A 197 -31.00 -45.51 -4.11
C ILE A 197 -29.78 -44.61 -3.96
N ASP A 198 -28.98 -44.51 -5.00
CA ASP A 198 -27.84 -43.59 -5.05
C ASP A 198 -28.34 -42.23 -5.55
N ILE A 199 -28.11 -41.17 -4.77
CA ILE A 199 -28.49 -39.81 -5.17
C ILE A 199 -27.41 -39.26 -6.09
N THR A 200 -27.81 -38.67 -7.22
CA THR A 200 -26.88 -37.99 -8.13
C THR A 200 -26.95 -36.49 -7.92
N ASP A 201 -25.80 -35.91 -7.60
CA ASP A 201 -25.54 -34.48 -7.42
C ASP A 201 -25.96 -33.65 -8.66
N ILE A 202 -26.66 -32.55 -8.41
CA ILE A 202 -27.00 -31.49 -9.36
C ILE A 202 -26.31 -30.20 -8.92
N ASN A 203 -25.73 -29.47 -9.88
CA ASN A 203 -25.06 -28.19 -9.63
C ASN A 203 -26.02 -27.09 -9.13
N ASP A 204 -26.32 -27.07 -7.83
CA ASP A 204 -27.26 -26.15 -7.20
C ASP A 204 -26.63 -25.26 -6.11
N ASN A 205 -25.38 -25.51 -5.72
CA ASN A 205 -24.60 -24.61 -4.88
C ASN A 205 -23.62 -23.78 -5.71
N ALA A 206 -23.71 -22.45 -5.59
CA ALA A 206 -22.72 -21.57 -6.20
C ALA A 206 -21.44 -21.50 -5.35
N PRO A 207 -20.25 -21.30 -5.97
CA PRO A 207 -19.00 -21.12 -5.24
C PRO A 207 -19.07 -19.96 -4.24
N VAL A 208 -18.52 -20.12 -3.04
CA VAL A 208 -18.48 -19.09 -1.99
C VAL A 208 -17.05 -18.61 -1.74
N ILE A 209 -16.83 -17.29 -1.81
CA ILE A 209 -15.51 -16.65 -1.68
C ILE A 209 -15.29 -16.10 -0.26
N TYR A 210 -14.34 -16.70 0.45
CA TYR A 210 -13.88 -16.29 1.78
C TYR A 210 -12.53 -15.58 1.70
N LEU A 211 -12.47 -14.36 2.26
CA LEU A 211 -11.22 -13.62 2.40
C LEU A 211 -10.62 -13.97 3.77
N GLN A 212 -9.57 -14.78 3.78
CA GLN A 212 -8.96 -15.30 5.01
C GLN A 212 -7.97 -14.29 5.62
N SER A 213 -7.22 -13.60 4.78
CA SER A 213 -6.32 -12.54 5.19
C SER A 213 -6.21 -11.46 4.11
N LEU A 214 -5.95 -10.23 4.53
CA LEU A 214 -5.67 -9.10 3.65
C LEU A 214 -4.74 -8.12 4.38
N THR A 215 -3.58 -7.86 3.80
CA THR A 215 -2.68 -6.78 4.21
C THR A 215 -3.20 -5.49 3.60
N ASN A 216 -3.81 -4.64 4.43
CA ASN A 216 -4.36 -3.35 4.01
C ASN A 216 -4.13 -2.30 5.11
N PRO A 217 -3.41 -1.20 4.84
CA PRO A 217 -2.86 -0.79 3.55
C PRO A 217 -1.57 -1.54 3.16
N ILE A 218 -1.29 -1.61 1.85
CA ILE A 218 -0.06 -2.18 1.29
C ILE A 218 0.94 -1.08 0.92
N PRO A 219 2.20 -1.10 1.40
CA PRO A 219 3.21 -0.11 1.00
C PRO A 219 3.42 -0.09 -0.51
N GLU A 220 3.60 1.08 -1.11
CA GLU A 220 3.80 1.16 -2.56
C GLU A 220 5.13 0.56 -3.04
N ASN A 221 6.15 0.61 -2.19
CA ASN A 221 7.49 0.07 -2.45
C ASN A 221 7.57 -1.47 -2.37
N VAL A 222 6.44 -2.18 -2.25
CA VAL A 222 6.43 -3.64 -2.27
C VAL A 222 6.96 -4.17 -3.60
N SER A 223 7.78 -5.21 -3.51
CA SER A 223 8.27 -5.88 -4.71
C SER A 223 7.12 -6.60 -5.43
N PRO A 224 7.09 -6.62 -6.78
CA PRO A 224 6.16 -7.45 -7.53
C PRO A 224 6.25 -8.92 -7.11
N GLY A 225 5.11 -9.58 -6.97
CA GLY A 225 5.00 -10.96 -6.47
C GLY A 225 4.79 -11.07 -4.97
N THR A 226 4.71 -9.94 -4.24
CA THR A 226 4.37 -9.94 -2.82
C THR A 226 2.93 -10.39 -2.62
N GLU A 227 2.71 -11.32 -1.68
CA GLU A 227 1.37 -11.74 -1.27
C GLU A 227 0.70 -10.66 -0.41
N VAL A 228 -0.51 -10.27 -0.81
CA VAL A 228 -1.28 -9.19 -0.19
C VAL A 228 -2.52 -9.72 0.52
N GLY A 229 -2.93 -10.96 0.24
CA GLY A 229 -4.05 -11.60 0.90
C GLY A 229 -4.24 -13.05 0.47
N ILE A 230 -4.97 -13.80 1.29
CA ILE A 230 -5.29 -15.20 1.06
C ILE A 230 -6.81 -15.33 0.89
N ILE A 231 -7.21 -15.98 -0.20
CA ILE A 231 -8.60 -16.22 -0.55
C ILE A 231 -8.84 -17.72 -0.54
N ASN A 232 -9.96 -18.14 0.03
CA ASN A 232 -10.45 -19.51 0.00
C ASN A 232 -11.79 -19.53 -0.75
N VAL A 233 -11.94 -20.41 -1.73
CA VAL A 233 -13.18 -20.56 -2.50
C VAL A 233 -13.71 -21.97 -2.30
N GLN A 234 -14.94 -22.09 -1.81
CA GLN A 234 -15.56 -23.37 -1.49
C GLN A 234 -16.83 -23.56 -2.28
N ASP A 235 -17.02 -24.78 -2.75
CA ASP A 235 -18.25 -25.23 -3.38
C ASP A 235 -18.71 -26.50 -2.67
N ARG A 236 -20.01 -26.61 -2.40
CA ARG A 236 -20.58 -27.70 -1.59
C ARG A 236 -20.88 -28.93 -2.44
N ASP A 237 -21.17 -28.72 -3.73
CA ASP A 237 -21.45 -29.77 -4.71
C ASP A 237 -20.24 -30.71 -4.84
N SER A 238 -20.34 -31.77 -5.63
CA SER A 238 -19.31 -32.80 -5.80
C SER A 238 -18.72 -32.85 -7.22
N GLU A 239 -17.67 -33.66 -7.38
CA GLU A 239 -16.99 -33.90 -8.67
C GLU A 239 -16.66 -32.64 -9.50
N ASN A 240 -17.33 -32.45 -10.64
CA ASN A 240 -17.14 -31.30 -11.53
C ASN A 240 -17.92 -30.06 -11.06
N ASN A 241 -19.08 -30.26 -10.43
CA ASN A 241 -19.88 -29.19 -9.83
C ASN A 241 -19.07 -28.48 -8.72
N ARG A 242 -18.20 -29.22 -8.01
CA ARG A 242 -17.25 -28.64 -7.02
C ARG A 242 -16.09 -27.83 -7.62
N GLN A 243 -15.74 -28.06 -8.88
CA GLN A 243 -14.46 -27.57 -9.42
C GLN A 243 -14.56 -26.10 -9.78
N VAL A 244 -13.83 -25.26 -9.04
CA VAL A 244 -13.92 -23.80 -9.20
C VAL A 244 -12.77 -23.21 -9.99
N ARG A 245 -13.10 -22.29 -10.89
CA ARG A 245 -12.16 -21.39 -11.57
C ARG A 245 -12.31 -19.99 -11.01
N CYS A 246 -11.22 -19.48 -10.44
CA CYS A 246 -11.17 -18.13 -9.89
C CYS A 246 -10.41 -17.19 -10.82
N SER A 247 -10.91 -15.96 -10.93
CA SER A 247 -10.31 -14.90 -11.72
C SER A 247 -10.48 -13.54 -11.04
N ILE A 248 -9.73 -12.56 -11.50
CA ILE A 248 -9.90 -11.16 -11.12
C ILE A 248 -9.97 -10.30 -12.37
N GLN A 249 -10.44 -9.06 -12.23
CA GLN A 249 -10.50 -8.08 -13.31
C GLN A 249 -9.12 -7.83 -13.97
N GLN A 250 -9.09 -7.63 -15.29
CA GLN A 250 -7.84 -7.57 -16.08
C GLN A 250 -7.05 -6.25 -15.92
N ASN A 251 -7.67 -5.19 -15.38
CA ASN A 251 -7.10 -3.85 -15.30
C ASN A 251 -6.62 -3.47 -13.89
N VAL A 252 -6.04 -4.43 -13.16
CA VAL A 252 -5.41 -4.15 -11.85
C VAL A 252 -4.03 -4.80 -11.76
N PRO A 253 -3.08 -4.20 -11.01
CA PRO A 253 -1.72 -4.71 -10.85
C PRO A 253 -1.65 -5.86 -9.84
N PHE A 254 -2.63 -6.76 -9.89
CA PHE A 254 -2.71 -7.95 -9.03
C PHE A 254 -2.98 -9.19 -9.89
N LYS A 255 -2.77 -10.36 -9.32
CA LYS A 255 -3.22 -11.64 -9.88
C LYS A 255 -3.51 -12.63 -8.76
N LEU A 256 -4.31 -13.64 -9.08
CA LEU A 256 -4.47 -14.81 -8.23
C LEU A 256 -3.44 -15.87 -8.61
N VAL A 257 -2.70 -16.36 -7.63
CA VAL A 257 -1.81 -17.51 -7.76
C VAL A 257 -2.42 -18.65 -6.96
N PRO A 258 -2.78 -19.78 -7.60
CA PRO A 258 -3.23 -20.96 -6.88
C PRO A 258 -2.13 -21.45 -5.92
N SER A 259 -2.51 -21.74 -4.67
CA SER A 259 -1.61 -22.24 -3.65
C SER A 259 -1.88 -23.73 -3.39
N ILE A 260 -2.63 -24.06 -2.34
CA ILE A 260 -3.18 -25.40 -2.08
C ILE A 260 -4.63 -25.50 -2.61
N LYS A 261 -5.22 -26.69 -2.60
CA LYS A 261 -6.59 -26.93 -3.09
C LYS A 261 -7.56 -25.89 -2.51
N ASN A 262 -8.25 -25.16 -3.40
CA ASN A 262 -9.25 -24.14 -3.07
C ASN A 262 -8.71 -22.84 -2.41
N TYR A 263 -7.39 -22.68 -2.32
CA TYR A 263 -6.74 -21.46 -1.83
C TYR A 263 -6.00 -20.72 -2.94
N TYR A 264 -6.15 -19.39 -2.94
CA TYR A 264 -5.49 -18.49 -3.88
C TYR A 264 -4.79 -17.37 -3.11
N SER A 265 -3.54 -17.15 -3.44
CA SER A 265 -2.77 -15.98 -3.00
C SER A 265 -3.04 -14.83 -3.95
N LEU A 266 -3.55 -13.72 -3.43
CA LEU A 266 -3.60 -12.46 -4.17
C LEU A 266 -2.21 -11.83 -4.11
N VAL A 267 -1.56 -11.65 -5.25
CA VAL A 267 -0.18 -11.13 -5.32
C VAL A 267 -0.11 -9.89 -6.20
N SER A 268 0.78 -8.95 -5.87
CA SER A 268 1.10 -7.82 -6.74
C SER A 268 1.80 -8.30 -8.02
N THR A 269 1.52 -7.66 -9.16
CA THR A 269 2.17 -7.99 -10.45
C THR A 269 3.06 -6.88 -10.98
N GLY A 270 2.80 -5.63 -10.58
CA GLY A 270 3.57 -4.46 -10.93
C GLY A 270 4.05 -3.71 -9.68
N GLN A 271 4.85 -2.67 -9.92
CA GLN A 271 5.12 -1.67 -8.89
C GLN A 271 3.83 -0.91 -8.62
N LEU A 272 3.54 -0.70 -7.34
CA LEU A 272 2.46 0.17 -6.90
C LEU A 272 3.02 1.58 -6.78
N ASP A 273 2.19 2.56 -7.05
CA ASP A 273 2.52 3.99 -7.02
C ASP A 273 1.24 4.68 -6.54
N ARG A 274 1.30 5.22 -5.32
CA ARG A 274 0.17 5.84 -4.63
C ARG A 274 -0.15 7.19 -5.24
N GLU A 275 0.84 7.93 -5.71
CA GLU A 275 0.69 9.21 -6.40
C GLU A 275 -0.12 9.05 -7.69
N VAL A 276 -0.06 7.87 -8.33
CA VAL A 276 -0.91 7.53 -9.48
C VAL A 276 -2.25 6.91 -9.07
N VAL A 277 -2.25 5.87 -8.21
CA VAL A 277 -3.48 5.21 -7.72
C VAL A 277 -3.35 4.82 -6.24
N SER A 278 -4.09 5.51 -5.37
CA SER A 278 -4.08 5.26 -3.92
C SER A 278 -4.96 4.10 -3.46
N ASP A 279 -5.97 3.72 -4.24
CA ASP A 279 -6.97 2.72 -3.83
C ASP A 279 -7.40 1.84 -5.00
N TYR A 280 -7.45 0.54 -4.75
CA TYR A 280 -7.91 -0.47 -5.70
C TYR A 280 -9.19 -1.12 -5.20
N ASN A 281 -10.20 -1.21 -6.07
CA ASN A 281 -11.38 -2.04 -5.85
C ASN A 281 -11.25 -3.31 -6.70
N ILE A 282 -10.80 -4.40 -6.09
CA ILE A 282 -10.50 -5.66 -6.76
C ILE A 282 -11.73 -6.56 -6.69
N THR A 283 -12.35 -6.85 -7.83
CA THR A 283 -13.42 -7.85 -7.91
C THR A 283 -12.85 -9.22 -8.24
N ILE A 284 -13.09 -10.17 -7.34
CA ILE A 284 -12.77 -11.59 -7.50
C ILE A 284 -14.03 -12.29 -7.97
N SER A 285 -13.93 -13.10 -9.01
CA SER A 285 -15.01 -13.91 -9.55
C SER A 285 -14.63 -15.39 -9.49
N ALA A 286 -15.55 -16.23 -8.99
CA ALA A 286 -15.43 -17.68 -8.97
C ALA A 286 -16.58 -18.29 -9.79
N THR A 287 -16.27 -19.29 -10.59
CA THR A 287 -17.25 -20.02 -11.42
C THR A 287 -16.95 -21.50 -11.31
N ASP A 288 -17.96 -22.32 -11.04
CA ASP A 288 -17.82 -23.77 -11.04
C ASP A 288 -17.67 -24.35 -12.47
N GLU A 289 -17.47 -25.65 -12.58
CA GLU A 289 -17.46 -26.39 -13.86
C GLU A 289 -18.77 -27.17 -14.10
N GLY A 290 -19.84 -26.81 -13.37
CA GLY A 290 -21.16 -27.39 -13.54
C GLY A 290 -21.84 -27.00 -14.86
N SER A 291 -22.98 -27.64 -15.16
CA SER A 291 -23.76 -27.36 -16.36
C SER A 291 -25.26 -27.25 -16.05
N PRO A 292 -25.84 -26.04 -15.97
CA PRO A 292 -25.20 -24.75 -16.23
C PRO A 292 -24.22 -24.34 -15.11
N PRO A 293 -23.17 -23.57 -15.42
CA PRO A 293 -22.22 -23.15 -14.40
C PRO A 293 -22.82 -22.07 -13.51
N LEU A 294 -22.56 -22.14 -12.20
CA LEU A 294 -22.90 -21.09 -11.24
C LEU A 294 -21.66 -20.26 -10.91
N SER A 295 -21.89 -19.01 -10.53
CA SER A 295 -20.80 -18.08 -10.25
C SER A 295 -21.11 -17.13 -9.11
N SER A 296 -20.07 -16.68 -8.43
CA SER A 296 -20.14 -15.64 -7.42
C SER A 296 -19.03 -14.63 -7.61
N SER A 297 -19.22 -13.44 -7.04
CA SER A 297 -18.21 -12.40 -7.05
C SER A 297 -18.12 -11.68 -5.71
N LYS A 298 -16.92 -11.19 -5.40
CA LYS A 298 -16.63 -10.44 -4.16
C LYS A 298 -15.65 -9.32 -4.45
N SER A 299 -16.04 -8.10 -4.08
CA SER A 299 -15.18 -6.91 -4.20
C SER A 299 -14.39 -6.67 -2.92
N VAL A 300 -13.10 -6.41 -3.06
CA VAL A 300 -12.15 -6.14 -1.97
C VAL A 300 -11.53 -4.77 -2.20
N GLN A 301 -11.63 -3.89 -1.21
CA GLN A 301 -10.97 -2.59 -1.22
C GLN A 301 -9.57 -2.72 -0.62
N LEU A 302 -8.56 -2.30 -1.38
CA LEU A 302 -7.15 -2.31 -1.00
C LEU A 302 -6.57 -0.91 -1.17
N SER A 303 -6.11 -0.32 -0.07
CA SER A 303 -5.45 0.99 -0.06
C SER A 303 -3.94 0.82 -0.12
N VAL A 304 -3.28 1.73 -0.82
CA VAL A 304 -1.82 1.80 -0.92
C VAL A 304 -1.30 2.76 0.16
N ALA A 305 -0.36 2.29 0.98
CA ALA A 305 0.33 3.08 1.97
C ALA A 305 1.48 3.85 1.31
N ASP A 306 1.52 5.14 1.63
CA ASP A 306 2.54 6.10 1.21
C ASP A 306 3.91 5.78 1.79
N ILE A 307 4.93 5.91 0.95
CA ILE A 307 6.35 5.84 1.25
C ILE A 307 6.98 7.15 0.79
N ASN A 308 7.88 7.71 1.60
CA ASN A 308 8.57 8.95 1.26
C ASN A 308 9.61 8.71 0.15
N ASP A 309 9.18 8.66 -1.11
CA ASP A 309 10.02 8.35 -2.27
C ASP A 309 10.14 9.50 -3.29
N ASN A 310 9.36 10.58 -3.12
CA ASN A 310 9.51 11.80 -3.89
C ASN A 310 10.12 12.94 -3.06
N PRO A 311 11.24 13.55 -3.49
CA PRO A 311 11.73 14.76 -2.83
C PRO A 311 10.88 15.99 -3.20
N PRO A 312 10.82 17.04 -2.36
CA PRO A 312 10.19 18.30 -2.73
C PRO A 312 10.86 18.89 -3.98
N VAL A 313 10.08 19.39 -4.94
CA VAL A 313 10.58 19.98 -6.19
C VAL A 313 10.16 21.44 -6.29
N PHE A 314 11.12 22.35 -6.48
CA PHE A 314 10.86 23.77 -6.71
C PHE A 314 10.17 24.02 -8.05
N GLU A 315 9.25 24.99 -8.09
CA GLU A 315 8.51 25.36 -9.31
C GLU A 315 9.42 25.96 -10.40
N GLU A 316 10.52 26.61 -10.01
CA GLU A 316 11.51 27.21 -10.90
C GLU A 316 12.92 26.66 -10.61
N GLN A 317 13.75 26.57 -11.65
CA GLN A 317 15.16 26.13 -11.51
C GLN A 317 16.05 27.16 -10.80
N SER A 318 15.66 28.43 -10.86
CA SER A 318 16.33 29.54 -10.16
C SER A 318 15.40 30.72 -10.04
N TYR A 319 15.53 31.49 -8.96
CA TYR A 319 14.73 32.69 -8.73
C TYR A 319 15.60 33.95 -8.78
N SER A 320 15.01 35.06 -9.20
CA SER A 320 15.64 36.38 -9.17
C SER A 320 14.79 37.32 -8.33
N ALA A 321 15.42 38.04 -7.40
CA ALA A 321 14.79 39.07 -6.60
C ALA A 321 15.46 40.41 -6.87
N TYR A 322 14.67 41.47 -6.95
CA TYR A 322 15.14 42.84 -7.14
C TYR A 322 14.73 43.68 -5.94
N VAL A 323 15.68 44.38 -5.35
CA VAL A 323 15.46 45.21 -4.17
C VAL A 323 16.21 46.51 -4.36
N SER A 324 15.57 47.64 -4.08
CA SER A 324 16.29 48.92 -4.01
C SER A 324 17.22 48.91 -2.81
N GLU A 325 18.38 49.55 -2.92
CA GLU A 325 19.19 49.80 -1.74
C GLU A 325 18.46 50.69 -0.72
N ASN A 326 19.04 50.84 0.47
CA ASN A 326 18.42 51.54 1.59
C ASN A 326 17.03 50.96 1.95
N ASN A 327 16.78 49.70 1.61
CA ASN A 327 15.52 49.02 1.92
C ASN A 327 15.32 48.90 3.43
N LYS A 328 14.05 48.88 3.85
CA LYS A 328 13.70 48.66 5.25
C LYS A 328 13.99 47.20 5.64
N PRO A 329 14.69 46.95 6.76
CA PRO A 329 14.77 45.61 7.34
C PRO A 329 13.37 45.01 7.52
N GLY A 330 13.22 43.73 7.16
CA GLY A 330 11.95 43.01 7.12
C GLY A 330 11.21 43.08 5.78
N SER A 331 11.67 43.88 4.80
CA SER A 331 11.04 43.95 3.48
C SER A 331 11.09 42.60 2.75
N THR A 332 9.99 42.22 2.12
CA THR A 332 9.91 41.01 1.29
C THR A 332 10.75 41.18 0.01
N LEU A 333 11.56 40.18 -0.32
CA LEU A 333 12.37 40.12 -1.54
C LEU A 333 11.66 39.35 -2.65
N CYS A 334 11.35 38.09 -2.39
CA CYS A 334 10.61 37.19 -3.27
C CYS A 334 10.01 36.05 -2.44
N SER A 335 9.29 35.14 -3.11
CA SER A 335 8.83 33.89 -2.51
C SER A 335 9.29 32.74 -3.39
N VAL A 336 9.74 31.65 -2.77
CA VAL A 336 10.00 30.38 -3.46
C VAL A 336 8.87 29.40 -3.14
N SER A 337 8.57 28.51 -4.09
CA SER A 337 7.57 27.47 -3.92
C SER A 337 8.14 26.13 -4.38
N ALA A 338 7.91 25.09 -3.59
CA ALA A 338 8.23 23.70 -3.89
C ALA A 338 7.02 22.82 -3.56
N ARG A 339 6.90 21.72 -4.29
CA ARG A 339 5.81 20.76 -4.19
C ARG A 339 6.36 19.37 -3.96
N ASP A 340 5.67 18.63 -3.11
CA ASP A 340 5.97 17.25 -2.82
C ASP A 340 4.66 16.45 -2.99
N PRO A 341 4.62 15.44 -3.87
CA PRO A 341 3.40 14.70 -4.17
C PRO A 341 3.02 13.68 -3.09
N ASP A 342 3.93 13.38 -2.16
CA ASP A 342 3.74 12.36 -1.13
C ASP A 342 2.64 12.77 -0.13
N TRP A 343 2.14 11.81 0.64
CA TRP A 343 0.97 12.05 1.49
C TRP A 343 1.34 12.66 2.85
N ARG A 344 0.62 13.70 3.24
CA ARG A 344 0.70 14.32 4.58
C ARG A 344 2.12 14.71 4.96
N GLN A 345 2.74 14.02 5.93
CA GLN A 345 4.03 14.40 6.50
C GLN A 345 5.16 14.23 5.48
N ASN A 346 5.07 13.20 4.64
CA ASN A 346 5.99 12.96 3.53
C ASN A 346 5.85 14.07 2.47
N GLY A 347 4.63 14.57 2.22
CA GLY A 347 4.42 15.72 1.34
C GLY A 347 4.55 17.12 1.98
N THR A 348 4.85 17.24 3.28
CA THR A 348 4.87 18.55 3.96
C THR A 348 6.21 19.24 3.78
N VAL A 349 6.24 20.25 2.92
CA VAL A 349 7.46 21.00 2.60
C VAL A 349 7.78 22.07 3.64
N ILE A 350 9.02 22.08 4.10
CA ILE A 350 9.60 23.09 5.00
C ILE A 350 10.81 23.74 4.32
N TYR A 351 10.85 25.07 4.31
CA TYR A 351 11.93 25.85 3.70
C TYR A 351 13.00 26.26 4.71
N SER A 352 14.26 26.29 4.28
CA SER A 352 15.37 26.77 5.09
C SER A 352 16.49 27.36 4.23
N LEU A 353 17.28 28.27 4.80
CA LEU A 353 18.47 28.79 4.14
C LEU A 353 19.63 27.83 4.35
N LEU A 354 20.33 27.47 3.28
CA LEU A 354 21.58 26.74 3.40
C LEU A 354 22.69 27.68 3.89
N SER A 355 23.59 27.12 4.70
CA SER A 355 24.77 27.83 5.18
C SER A 355 25.63 28.29 3.99
N GLY A 356 25.90 29.58 3.95
CA GLY A 356 26.74 30.21 2.93
C GLY A 356 27.18 31.60 3.40
N GLU A 357 28.08 32.22 2.64
CA GLU A 357 28.64 33.54 2.96
C GLU A 357 28.46 34.50 1.78
N VAL A 358 28.17 35.77 2.11
CA VAL A 358 28.10 36.90 1.19
C VAL A 358 29.02 37.99 1.76
N ASN A 359 30.06 38.34 1.02
CA ASN A 359 31.07 39.32 1.43
C ASN A 359 31.68 39.05 2.82
N GLY A 360 31.97 37.78 3.14
CA GLY A 360 32.59 37.37 4.39
C GLY A 360 31.66 37.36 5.62
N ALA A 361 30.35 37.56 5.42
CA ALA A 361 29.33 37.41 6.46
C ALA A 361 28.31 36.33 6.06
N PRO A 362 27.71 35.61 7.02
CA PRO A 362 26.77 34.53 6.70
C PRO A 362 25.52 35.06 6.01
N VAL A 363 24.97 34.29 5.06
CA VAL A 363 23.73 34.61 4.31
C VAL A 363 22.57 34.94 5.25
N SER A 364 22.44 34.21 6.35
CA SER A 364 21.41 34.42 7.38
C SER A 364 21.45 35.81 8.04
N SER A 365 22.57 36.53 7.90
CA SER A 365 22.71 37.90 8.39
C SER A 365 22.12 38.94 7.44
N TYR A 366 21.91 38.58 6.17
CA TYR A 366 21.35 39.43 5.12
C TYR A 366 19.88 39.13 4.84
N VAL A 367 19.49 37.85 4.90
CA VAL A 367 18.16 37.37 4.52
C VAL A 367 17.66 36.30 5.48
N SER A 368 16.33 36.16 5.54
CA SER A 368 15.63 35.09 6.26
C SER A 368 14.57 34.49 5.35
N VAL A 369 14.26 33.21 5.55
CA VAL A 369 13.16 32.53 4.85
C VAL A 369 12.13 32.06 5.86
N ASN A 370 10.85 32.26 5.57
CA ASN A 370 9.77 31.70 6.36
C ASN A 370 9.63 30.21 6.02
N GLY A 371 9.74 29.35 7.05
CA GLY A 371 9.78 27.89 6.88
C GLY A 371 8.51 27.28 6.30
N ASP A 372 7.34 27.91 6.49
CA ASP A 372 6.06 27.36 6.04
C ASP A 372 5.63 27.91 4.68
N THR A 373 5.99 29.18 4.39
CA THR A 373 5.48 29.91 3.22
C THR A 373 6.50 30.11 2.11
N GLY A 374 7.80 29.91 2.39
CA GLY A 374 8.87 30.15 1.42
C GLY A 374 9.12 31.63 1.10
N VAL A 375 8.48 32.56 1.82
CA VAL A 375 8.70 34.00 1.66
C VAL A 375 10.07 34.38 2.22
N ILE A 376 10.84 35.11 1.42
CA ILE A 376 12.19 35.58 1.77
C ILE A 376 12.13 37.06 2.14
N HIS A 377 12.68 37.41 3.29
CA HIS A 377 12.78 38.78 3.80
C HIS A 377 14.22 39.24 3.91
N ALA A 378 14.47 40.52 3.64
CA ALA A 378 15.72 41.17 3.97
C ALA A 378 15.83 41.37 5.48
N VAL A 379 16.95 40.98 6.09
CA VAL A 379 17.22 41.15 7.52
C VAL A 379 17.86 42.51 7.81
N ARG A 380 18.49 43.12 6.82
CA ARG A 380 19.12 44.44 6.89
C ARG A 380 18.87 45.26 5.62
N SER A 381 19.23 46.54 5.68
CA SER A 381 19.34 47.39 4.50
C SER A 381 20.55 46.97 3.66
N PHE A 382 20.41 47.01 2.35
CA PHE A 382 21.49 46.82 1.39
C PHE A 382 22.05 48.17 0.94
N ASP A 383 23.31 48.15 0.51
CA ASP A 383 24.10 49.28 0.02
C ASP A 383 24.68 48.82 -1.33
N TYR A 384 24.29 49.50 -2.41
CA TYR A 384 24.64 49.14 -3.77
C TYR A 384 26.14 49.37 -4.05
N GLU A 385 26.72 50.43 -3.48
CA GLU A 385 28.14 50.78 -3.58
C GLU A 385 29.01 49.71 -2.92
N GLN A 386 28.52 49.06 -1.86
CA GLN A 386 29.21 47.94 -1.21
C GLN A 386 29.14 46.65 -2.06
N PHE A 387 27.94 46.26 -2.52
CA PHE A 387 27.76 45.11 -3.40
C PHE A 387 26.46 45.17 -4.19
N ARG A 388 26.53 44.78 -5.46
CA ARG A 388 25.41 44.96 -6.41
C ARG A 388 24.49 43.75 -6.52
N SER A 389 25.01 42.57 -6.18
CA SER A 389 24.23 41.33 -6.20
C SER A 389 24.89 40.25 -5.37
N PHE A 390 24.09 39.27 -4.95
CA PHE A 390 24.59 38.05 -4.32
C PHE A 390 23.68 36.87 -4.64
N LYS A 391 24.18 35.66 -4.41
CA LYS A 391 23.44 34.42 -4.58
C LYS A 391 23.33 33.69 -3.25
N MET A 392 22.20 33.05 -3.05
CA MET A 392 21.95 32.18 -1.90
C MET A 392 21.27 30.89 -2.35
N GLN A 393 21.36 29.85 -1.52
CA GLN A 393 20.64 28.61 -1.74
C GLN A 393 19.56 28.42 -0.67
N VAL A 394 18.36 28.11 -1.13
CA VAL A 394 17.22 27.74 -0.29
C VAL A 394 17.00 26.24 -0.44
N MET A 395 16.83 25.54 0.68
CA MET A 395 16.48 24.12 0.72
C MET A 395 14.99 23.97 1.02
N ALA A 396 14.30 23.16 0.22
CA ALA A 396 12.99 22.61 0.54
C ALA A 396 13.21 21.18 1.03
N ARG A 397 12.60 20.83 2.16
CA ARG A 397 12.75 19.52 2.80
C ARG A 397 11.40 19.04 3.29
N ASP A 398 11.10 17.78 3.06
CA ASP A 398 9.89 17.17 3.59
C ASP A 398 10.00 16.89 5.12
N ASN A 399 8.92 16.36 5.70
CA ASN A 399 8.93 15.87 7.07
C ASN A 399 8.85 14.33 7.14
N GLY A 400 9.33 13.64 6.10
CA GLY A 400 9.38 12.20 6.02
C GLY A 400 10.55 11.57 6.78
N SER A 401 10.60 10.24 6.81
CA SER A 401 11.65 9.47 7.48
C SER A 401 12.10 8.26 6.63
N PRO A 402 13.27 8.31 5.97
CA PRO A 402 14.23 9.41 5.98
C PRO A 402 13.69 10.64 5.23
N PRO A 403 14.08 11.86 5.64
CA PRO A 403 13.61 13.07 4.98
C PRO A 403 14.36 13.30 3.67
N LEU A 404 13.64 13.71 2.64
CA LEU A 404 14.17 14.08 1.33
C LEU A 404 14.15 15.61 1.17
N SER A 405 15.02 16.10 0.29
CA SER A 405 15.22 17.54 0.12
C SER A 405 15.75 17.89 -1.26
N SER A 406 15.42 19.09 -1.71
CA SER A 406 16.04 19.73 -2.88
C SER A 406 16.48 21.15 -2.54
N ASN A 407 17.30 21.74 -3.41
CA ASN A 407 17.86 23.06 -3.24
C ASN A 407 17.72 23.90 -4.52
N VAL A 408 17.45 25.19 -4.35
CA VAL A 408 17.34 26.16 -5.45
C VAL A 408 18.21 27.39 -5.19
N THR A 409 18.73 27.96 -6.27
CA THR A 409 19.52 29.20 -6.19
C THR A 409 18.62 30.42 -6.37
N VAL A 410 18.73 31.39 -5.46
CA VAL A 410 18.09 32.70 -5.55
C VAL A 410 19.16 33.76 -5.77
N SER A 411 19.05 34.53 -6.84
CA SER A 411 19.93 35.66 -7.15
C SER A 411 19.25 36.96 -6.72
N VAL A 412 19.86 37.72 -5.82
CA VAL A 412 19.35 39.00 -5.35
C VAL A 412 20.13 40.11 -6.05
N PHE A 413 19.42 41.01 -6.73
CA PHE A 413 19.96 42.16 -7.41
C PHE A 413 19.55 43.44 -6.68
N ILE A 414 20.54 44.25 -6.34
CA ILE A 414 20.31 45.53 -5.66
C ILE A 414 20.21 46.61 -6.73
N SER A 415 19.17 47.44 -6.65
CA SER A 415 18.94 48.57 -7.53
C SER A 415 19.41 49.84 -6.85
N ASP A 416 20.28 50.55 -7.55
CA ASP A 416 20.86 51.83 -7.18
C ASP A 416 19.79 52.93 -7.01
N VAL A 417 19.91 53.73 -5.96
CA VAL A 417 19.12 54.90 -5.60
C VAL A 417 20.09 56.07 -5.40
N ASN A 418 19.77 57.23 -5.98
CA ASN A 418 20.61 58.42 -5.92
C ASN A 418 20.74 58.99 -4.49
N ASP A 419 21.62 58.42 -3.67
CA ASP A 419 21.82 58.77 -2.27
C ASP A 419 23.25 59.31 -1.98
N ASN A 420 24.17 59.17 -2.94
CA ASN A 420 25.46 59.84 -2.89
C ASN A 420 25.42 61.13 -3.71
N SER A 421 25.88 62.23 -3.10
CA SER A 421 26.02 63.50 -3.81
C SER A 421 27.38 63.57 -4.53
N PRO A 422 27.46 64.25 -5.70
CA PRO A 422 28.72 64.40 -6.41
C PRO A 422 29.84 64.97 -5.54
N GLN A 423 30.99 64.31 -5.49
CA GLN A 423 32.17 64.78 -4.77
C GLN A 423 33.13 65.51 -5.71
N ILE A 424 33.41 66.78 -5.44
CA ILE A 424 34.38 67.56 -6.20
C ILE A 424 35.80 67.24 -5.71
N LEU A 425 36.62 66.66 -6.58
CA LEU A 425 38.02 66.33 -6.32
C LEU A 425 38.96 67.49 -6.64
N TYR A 426 38.63 68.26 -7.69
CA TYR A 426 39.39 69.45 -8.06
C TYR A 426 38.46 70.59 -8.50
N PRO A 427 38.65 71.82 -8.01
CA PRO A 427 39.70 72.22 -7.05
C PRO A 427 39.51 71.59 -5.66
N ALA A 428 40.63 71.27 -5.00
CA ALA A 428 40.60 70.55 -3.73
C ALA A 428 39.88 71.37 -2.64
N PRO A 429 38.96 70.77 -1.86
CA PRO A 429 38.20 71.48 -0.83
C PRO A 429 38.98 71.75 0.48
N GLU A 430 40.29 71.49 0.56
CA GLU A 430 41.03 71.52 1.82
C GLU A 430 41.24 72.95 2.38
N GLY A 431 40.41 73.29 3.38
CA GLY A 431 40.73 74.13 4.55
C GLY A 431 41.07 75.60 4.30
N ASN A 432 40.08 76.51 4.39
CA ASN A 432 40.19 77.99 4.41
C ASN A 432 41.08 78.69 3.34
N SER A 433 41.77 77.93 2.48
CA SER A 433 42.62 78.43 1.42
C SER A 433 41.82 78.37 0.12
N PHE A 434 41.33 79.53 -0.30
CA PHE A 434 40.65 79.69 -1.56
C PHE A 434 41.59 79.31 -2.72
N MET A 435 41.22 78.32 -3.55
CA MET A 435 41.95 78.05 -4.79
C MET A 435 41.86 79.29 -5.67
N THR A 436 43.02 79.92 -5.90
CA THR A 436 43.14 81.08 -6.78
C THR A 436 43.88 80.66 -8.04
N GLU A 437 43.16 80.52 -9.15
CA GLU A 437 43.76 80.21 -10.46
C GLU A 437 44.11 81.50 -11.19
N LEU A 438 45.32 81.57 -11.75
CA LEU A 438 45.81 82.76 -12.43
C LEU A 438 45.41 82.73 -13.91
N VAL A 439 44.77 83.80 -14.38
CA VAL A 439 44.33 83.96 -15.76
C VAL A 439 45.14 85.10 -16.40
N PRO A 440 45.94 84.82 -17.44
CA PRO A 440 46.68 85.88 -18.15
C PRO A 440 45.70 86.91 -18.76
N LYS A 441 46.02 88.21 -18.69
CA LYS A 441 45.20 89.27 -19.33
C LYS A 441 45.19 89.13 -20.85
N ALA A 442 46.23 88.54 -21.43
CA ALA A 442 46.32 88.22 -22.84
C ALA A 442 45.46 87.01 -23.27
N ALA A 443 44.65 86.42 -22.38
CA ALA A 443 43.78 85.30 -22.72
C ALA A 443 42.69 85.74 -23.73
N HIS A 444 42.65 85.08 -24.88
CA HIS A 444 41.63 85.28 -25.90
C HIS A 444 40.36 84.51 -25.56
N GLY A 445 39.24 84.86 -26.20
CA GLY A 445 38.01 84.07 -26.13
C GLY A 445 38.25 82.60 -26.48
N GLY A 446 37.77 81.69 -25.64
CA GLY A 446 37.91 80.23 -25.78
C GLY A 446 39.12 79.61 -25.09
N SER A 447 40.03 80.41 -24.51
CA SER A 447 41.17 79.91 -23.73
C SER A 447 40.72 79.08 -22.52
N LEU A 448 41.39 77.94 -22.29
CA LEU A 448 41.17 77.10 -21.11
C LEU A 448 41.76 77.79 -19.88
N VAL A 449 40.93 77.98 -18.86
CA VAL A 449 41.27 78.67 -17.62
C VAL A 449 41.53 77.66 -16.52
N SER A 450 40.56 76.79 -16.26
CA SER A 450 40.65 75.75 -15.24
C SER A 450 39.66 74.64 -15.57
N LYS A 451 39.53 73.65 -14.69
CA LYS A 451 38.62 72.53 -14.84
C LYS A 451 38.04 72.16 -13.49
N VAL A 452 36.78 71.76 -13.45
CA VAL A 452 36.18 71.13 -12.27
C VAL A 452 36.14 69.63 -12.52
N ILE A 453 36.69 68.85 -11.58
CA ILE A 453 36.69 67.39 -11.63
C ILE A 453 35.88 66.91 -10.44
N ALA A 454 34.84 66.15 -10.72
CA ALA A 454 34.01 65.52 -9.71
C ALA A 454 33.80 64.04 -10.02
N VAL A 455 33.47 63.29 -8.99
CA VAL A 455 33.10 61.87 -9.06
C VAL A 455 31.80 61.68 -8.30
N ASP A 456 31.05 60.64 -8.67
CA ASP A 456 29.89 60.20 -7.93
C ASP A 456 30.05 58.72 -7.62
N ALA A 457 29.58 58.29 -6.45
CA ALA A 457 29.71 56.90 -6.01
C ALA A 457 28.64 56.01 -6.64
N ASP A 458 27.49 56.59 -7.02
CA ASP A 458 26.37 55.89 -7.60
C ASP A 458 26.70 55.34 -9.01
N SER A 459 25.72 54.80 -9.72
CA SER A 459 25.88 54.25 -11.07
C SER A 459 24.86 54.77 -12.08
N GLY A 460 25.20 54.63 -13.36
CA GLY A 460 24.30 55.00 -14.45
C GLY A 460 23.93 56.49 -14.43
N GLN A 461 22.64 56.80 -14.35
CA GLN A 461 22.14 58.19 -14.35
C GLN A 461 22.41 58.91 -13.02
N ASN A 462 22.44 58.18 -11.91
CA ASN A 462 22.73 58.70 -10.57
C ASN A 462 24.18 59.19 -10.48
N ALA A 463 25.11 58.63 -11.26
CA ALA A 463 26.47 59.14 -11.39
C ALA A 463 26.76 59.98 -12.65
N TRP A 464 25.73 60.35 -13.41
CA TRP A 464 25.92 61.11 -14.65
C TRP A 464 26.04 62.61 -14.37
N LEU A 465 27.28 63.10 -14.33
CA LEU A 465 27.58 64.47 -13.90
C LEU A 465 27.35 65.53 -15.00
N SER A 466 26.79 66.66 -14.56
CA SER A 466 26.63 67.89 -15.32
C SER A 466 27.16 69.10 -14.54
N TYR A 467 27.81 70.02 -15.24
CA TYR A 467 28.53 71.15 -14.64
C TYR A 467 27.89 72.48 -15.04
N HIS A 468 27.62 73.35 -14.06
CA HIS A 468 26.95 74.63 -14.28
C HIS A 468 27.58 75.75 -13.43
N ILE A 469 27.79 76.93 -14.01
CA ILE A 469 28.11 78.15 -13.25
C ILE A 469 26.79 78.71 -12.71
N VAL A 470 26.60 78.65 -11.38
CA VAL A 470 25.39 79.14 -10.69
C VAL A 470 25.50 80.63 -10.36
N LYS A 471 26.72 81.11 -10.09
CA LYS A 471 26.99 82.52 -9.85
C LYS A 471 28.34 82.90 -10.44
N SER A 472 28.41 84.06 -11.08
CA SER A 472 29.65 84.63 -11.60
C SER A 472 29.73 86.11 -11.23
N THR A 473 30.94 86.64 -11.09
CA THR A 473 31.18 88.08 -10.97
C THR A 473 30.85 88.80 -12.28
N ASP A 474 31.21 88.22 -13.42
CA ASP A 474 30.74 88.60 -14.75
C ASP A 474 30.19 87.36 -15.48
N PRO A 475 28.86 87.25 -15.69
CA PRO A 475 28.24 86.13 -16.40
C PRO A 475 28.70 85.97 -17.86
N GLY A 476 29.23 87.02 -18.49
CA GLY A 476 29.66 87.02 -19.90
C GLY A 476 31.14 86.75 -20.12
N LEU A 477 31.92 86.52 -19.05
CA LEU A 477 33.38 86.40 -19.12
C LEU A 477 33.86 84.95 -19.16
N PHE A 478 33.18 84.04 -18.46
CA PHE A 478 33.54 82.63 -18.37
C PHE A 478 32.36 81.71 -18.68
N SER A 479 32.65 80.58 -19.32
CA SER A 479 31.72 79.48 -19.55
C SER A 479 32.29 78.17 -19.03
N ILE A 480 31.43 77.22 -18.68
CA ILE A 480 31.83 75.87 -18.28
C ILE A 480 31.24 74.83 -19.24
N GLY A 481 32.04 73.85 -19.64
CA GLY A 481 31.57 72.72 -20.43
C GLY A 481 30.67 71.79 -19.62
N VAL A 482 29.43 71.60 -20.07
CA VAL A 482 28.37 70.88 -19.32
C VAL A 482 28.75 69.46 -18.91
N HIS A 483 29.58 68.75 -19.69
CA HIS A 483 30.02 67.38 -19.38
C HIS A 483 31.54 67.25 -19.15
N SER A 484 32.30 68.28 -19.51
CA SER A 484 33.76 68.25 -19.35
C SER A 484 34.22 68.91 -18.06
N GLY A 485 33.42 69.83 -17.49
CA GLY A 485 33.83 70.66 -16.36
C GLY A 485 34.90 71.69 -16.71
N GLU A 486 35.26 71.86 -17.99
CA GLU A 486 36.30 72.81 -18.42
C GLU A 486 35.78 74.24 -18.41
N ILE A 487 36.46 75.12 -17.68
CA ILE A 487 36.16 76.55 -17.62
C ILE A 487 36.99 77.27 -18.68
N ARG A 488 36.32 78.02 -19.54
CA ARG A 488 36.93 78.77 -20.64
C ARG A 488 36.48 80.23 -20.62
N THR A 489 37.33 81.12 -21.11
CA THR A 489 36.95 82.51 -21.41
C THR A 489 35.88 82.52 -22.52
N GLN A 490 34.83 83.33 -22.36
CA GLN A 490 33.78 83.46 -23.39
C GLN A 490 34.09 84.57 -24.40
N ARG A 491 34.86 85.58 -23.97
CA ARG A 491 35.35 86.71 -24.76
C ARG A 491 36.76 87.09 -24.31
N ASP A 492 37.41 87.96 -25.07
CA ASP A 492 38.68 88.55 -24.68
C ASP A 492 38.53 89.36 -23.38
N ILE A 493 39.56 89.33 -22.53
CA ILE A 493 39.62 90.08 -21.28
C ILE A 493 39.92 91.55 -21.59
N SER A 494 39.06 92.45 -21.10
CA SER A 494 39.18 93.90 -21.25
C SER A 494 39.82 94.55 -20.03
N GLU A 495 40.40 95.75 -20.20
CA GLU A 495 40.99 96.51 -19.08
C GLU A 495 39.96 96.94 -18.02
N SER A 496 38.67 96.99 -18.38
CA SER A 496 37.57 97.30 -17.46
C SER A 496 37.10 96.11 -16.63
N ASP A 497 37.52 94.88 -16.96
CA ASP A 497 37.10 93.69 -16.23
C ASP A 497 37.77 93.63 -14.86
N SER A 498 37.00 93.25 -13.83
CA SER A 498 37.53 93.09 -12.47
C SER A 498 38.67 92.08 -12.46
N MET A 499 39.81 92.43 -11.85
CA MET A 499 40.95 91.53 -11.72
C MET A 499 40.63 90.31 -10.83
N LYS A 500 39.67 90.43 -9.91
CA LYS A 500 39.19 89.33 -9.07
C LYS A 500 37.84 88.87 -9.62
N GLN A 501 37.77 87.61 -10.01
CA GLN A 501 36.57 86.97 -10.53
C GLN A 501 36.22 85.79 -9.64
N ASN A 502 34.99 85.73 -9.14
CA ASN A 502 34.49 84.63 -8.35
C ASN A 502 33.42 83.88 -9.13
N LEU A 503 33.63 82.57 -9.30
CA LEU A 503 32.69 81.63 -9.91
C LEU A 503 32.20 80.64 -8.85
N ILE A 504 30.89 80.48 -8.71
CA ILE A 504 30.28 79.38 -7.98
C ILE A 504 29.83 78.35 -9.00
N VAL A 505 30.52 77.22 -9.04
CA VAL A 505 30.19 76.09 -9.91
C VAL A 505 29.39 75.07 -9.11
N SER A 506 28.31 74.57 -9.70
CA SER A 506 27.55 73.42 -9.20
C SER A 506 27.78 72.24 -10.13
N VAL A 507 28.13 71.11 -9.52
CA VAL A 507 28.11 69.80 -10.17
C VAL A 507 26.83 69.11 -9.73
N LYS A 508 26.04 68.62 -10.69
CA LYS A 508 24.80 67.89 -10.44
C LYS A 508 24.85 66.55 -11.12
N ASP A 509 24.39 65.51 -10.44
CA ASP A 509 24.06 64.25 -11.10
C ASP A 509 22.82 64.38 -11.99
N ASN A 510 22.41 63.27 -12.62
CA ASN A 510 21.14 63.16 -13.35
C ASN A 510 20.16 62.20 -12.65
N GLY A 511 20.34 61.98 -11.35
CA GLY A 511 19.47 61.15 -10.53
C GLY A 511 18.11 61.83 -10.24
N GLN A 512 17.18 61.07 -9.67
CA GLN A 512 15.88 61.60 -9.22
C GLN A 512 15.61 61.22 -7.75
N PRO A 513 15.64 62.19 -6.81
CA PRO A 513 15.96 63.61 -7.01
C PRO A 513 17.43 63.83 -7.37
N SER A 514 17.73 64.87 -8.13
CA SER A 514 19.13 65.20 -8.46
C SER A 514 19.84 65.82 -7.27
N LEU A 515 21.02 65.28 -6.93
CA LEU A 515 21.90 65.78 -5.89
C LEU A 515 23.01 66.62 -6.53
N SER A 516 23.60 67.49 -5.70
CA SER A 516 24.57 68.45 -6.20
C SER A 516 25.58 68.87 -5.15
N ALA A 517 26.79 69.16 -5.60
CA ALA A 517 27.81 69.85 -4.81
C ALA A 517 28.19 71.16 -5.48
N THR A 518 28.62 72.13 -4.67
CA THR A 518 29.07 73.44 -5.16
C THR A 518 30.48 73.73 -4.70
N CYS A 519 31.30 74.29 -5.58
CA CYS A 519 32.61 74.86 -5.23
C CYS A 519 32.67 76.33 -5.63
N SER A 520 33.45 77.11 -4.88
CA SER A 520 33.78 78.49 -5.25
C SER A 520 35.19 78.52 -5.82
N MET A 521 35.34 79.12 -7.00
CA MET A 521 36.61 79.28 -7.69
C MET A 521 36.93 80.77 -7.79
N TYR A 522 38.10 81.13 -7.30
CA TYR A 522 38.60 82.49 -7.38
C TYR A 522 39.60 82.54 -8.53
N LEU A 523 39.29 83.32 -9.56
CA LEU A 523 40.15 83.53 -10.70
C LEU A 523 40.77 84.93 -10.56
N LEU A 524 42.08 84.99 -10.67
CA LEU A 524 42.83 86.23 -10.62
C LEU A 524 43.37 86.54 -12.01
N ILE A 525 42.83 87.60 -12.62
CA ILE A 525 43.28 88.09 -13.91
C ILE A 525 44.54 88.95 -13.70
N SER A 526 45.71 88.40 -14.03
CA SER A 526 46.99 89.10 -13.94
C SER A 526 48.04 88.47 -14.85
N ASP A 527 48.96 89.29 -15.35
CA ASP A 527 50.15 88.83 -16.07
C ASP A 527 51.37 88.66 -15.14
N ASN A 528 51.25 89.06 -13.85
CA ASN A 528 52.35 89.08 -12.89
C ASN A 528 51.85 88.86 -11.44
N LEU A 529 52.37 87.84 -10.75
CA LEU A 529 52.01 87.55 -9.35
C LEU A 529 52.43 88.65 -8.37
N ALA A 530 53.35 89.55 -8.75
CA ALA A 530 53.89 90.59 -7.88
C ALA A 530 52.99 91.84 -7.72
N GLU A 531 51.91 91.96 -8.50
CA GLU A 531 51.02 93.13 -8.51
C GLU A 531 49.79 93.01 -7.59
N VAL A 532 49.65 91.92 -6.81
CA VAL A 532 48.54 91.76 -5.86
C VAL A 532 49.00 92.08 -4.43
N PRO A 533 48.58 93.20 -3.82
CA PRO A 533 49.08 93.63 -2.51
C PRO A 533 48.65 92.72 -1.33
N GLU A 534 47.60 91.91 -1.50
CA GLU A 534 46.93 91.20 -0.40
C GLU A 534 47.33 89.71 -0.25
N LEU A 535 48.12 89.12 -1.18
CA LEU A 535 48.62 87.75 -1.03
C LEU A 535 49.92 87.64 -0.20
N LYS A 536 50.42 88.77 0.30
CA LYS A 536 51.62 88.83 1.17
C LYS A 536 51.34 88.55 2.65
N GLU A 537 50.09 88.50 3.08
CA GLU A 537 49.73 88.15 4.47
C GLU A 537 49.38 86.66 4.67
N MET A 538 49.13 85.90 3.61
CA MET A 538 48.81 84.46 3.72
C MET A 538 50.05 83.54 3.59
N SER A 539 51.21 84.08 3.18
CA SER A 539 52.43 83.30 2.89
C SER A 539 53.42 83.22 4.05
N ASN A 540 53.05 83.70 5.25
CA ASN A 540 53.90 83.65 6.44
C ASN A 540 53.22 82.91 7.61
N PHE A 541 52.99 81.60 7.49
CA PHE A 541 52.84 80.72 8.66
C PHE A 541 53.46 79.33 8.40
N GLU A 542 54.77 79.28 8.55
CA GLU A 542 55.50 78.36 9.44
C GLU A 542 54.84 77.01 9.81
N ASN A 543 54.56 76.13 8.84
CA ASN A 543 54.17 74.73 9.12
C ASN A 543 55.01 73.67 8.37
N ASN A 544 55.86 74.06 7.43
CA ASN A 544 56.74 73.10 6.72
C ASN A 544 57.94 72.62 7.57
N SER A 545 58.33 73.36 8.61
CA SER A 545 59.38 72.92 9.55
C SER A 545 58.86 71.91 10.59
N LYS A 546 57.56 71.93 10.90
CA LYS A 546 56.95 70.98 11.85
C LYS A 546 56.59 69.66 11.19
N LEU A 547 56.01 69.66 9.98
CA LEU A 547 55.67 68.42 9.25
C LEU A 547 56.91 67.59 8.90
N THR A 548 58.00 68.23 8.46
CA THR A 548 59.28 67.54 8.24
C THR A 548 59.86 67.02 9.55
N SER A 549 59.75 67.75 10.66
CA SER A 549 60.18 67.24 11.97
C SER A 549 59.33 66.07 12.49
N TYR A 550 58.00 66.10 12.35
CA TYR A 550 57.12 64.99 12.74
C TYR A 550 57.27 63.78 11.83
N LEU A 551 57.50 63.96 10.53
CA LEU A 551 57.80 62.89 9.59
C LEU A 551 59.15 62.24 9.93
N ILE A 552 60.18 63.04 10.24
CA ILE A 552 61.49 62.53 10.68
C ILE A 552 61.37 61.82 12.03
N ILE A 553 60.64 62.37 12.99
CA ILE A 553 60.39 61.73 14.30
C ILE A 553 59.63 60.41 14.10
N ALA A 554 58.57 60.38 13.27
CA ALA A 554 57.81 59.18 12.98
C ALA A 554 58.67 58.12 12.26
N LEU A 555 59.51 58.53 11.30
CA LEU A 555 60.39 57.62 10.55
C LEU A 555 61.51 57.07 11.45
N VAL A 556 62.05 57.89 12.36
CA VAL A 556 63.00 57.45 13.40
C VAL A 556 62.30 56.54 14.42
N SER A 557 61.07 56.81 14.83
CA SER A 557 60.30 55.94 15.74
C SER A 557 59.94 54.59 15.11
N VAL A 558 59.48 54.57 13.85
CA VAL A 558 59.15 53.32 13.15
C VAL A 558 60.40 52.50 12.85
N SER A 559 61.50 53.16 12.43
CA SER A 559 62.78 52.46 12.21
C SER A 559 63.38 51.93 13.50
N THR A 560 63.28 52.64 14.63
CA THR A 560 63.74 52.13 15.94
C THR A 560 62.87 50.98 16.45
N PHE A 561 61.53 51.02 16.30
CA PHE A 561 60.68 49.87 16.61
C PHE A 561 60.97 48.66 15.73
N PHE A 562 61.23 48.88 14.44
CA PHE A 562 61.60 47.81 13.52
C PHE A 562 62.97 47.20 13.85
N LEU A 563 63.96 48.03 14.21
CA LEU A 563 65.29 47.57 14.61
C LEU A 563 65.28 46.86 15.97
N THR A 564 64.51 47.35 16.95
CA THR A 564 64.35 46.65 18.24
C THR A 564 63.61 45.32 18.06
N PHE A 565 62.60 45.26 17.20
CA PHE A 565 61.92 44.01 16.85
C PHE A 565 62.86 43.01 16.17
N ILE A 566 63.73 43.47 15.25
CA ILE A 566 64.76 42.61 14.63
C ILE A 566 65.83 42.17 15.65
N ILE A 567 66.28 43.05 16.55
CA ILE A 567 67.24 42.69 17.61
C ILE A 567 66.60 41.71 18.60
N ILE A 568 65.32 41.85 18.94
CA ILE A 568 64.58 40.90 19.78
C ILE A 568 64.43 39.57 19.05
N ILE A 569 64.10 39.55 17.75
CA ILE A 569 64.04 38.31 16.97
C ILE A 569 65.41 37.63 16.89
N LEU A 570 66.48 38.39 16.62
CA LEU A 570 67.85 37.87 16.59
C LEU A 570 68.31 37.40 17.97
N GLY A 571 67.95 38.12 19.03
CA GLY A 571 68.20 37.77 20.43
C GLY A 571 67.46 36.51 20.83
N VAL A 572 66.18 36.37 20.51
CA VAL A 572 65.39 35.15 20.72
C VAL A 572 65.95 33.99 19.88
N ARG A 573 66.44 34.24 18.66
CA ARG A 573 67.04 33.23 17.78
C ARG A 573 68.44 32.79 18.24
N PHE A 574 69.20 33.65 18.93
CA PHE A 574 70.48 33.33 19.56
C PHE A 574 70.31 32.68 20.95
N CYS A 575 69.35 33.15 21.75
CA CYS A 575 69.01 32.58 23.06
C CYS A 575 68.29 31.23 22.96
N ARG A 576 67.56 30.95 21.87
CA ARG A 576 66.97 29.61 21.60
C ARG A 576 68.00 28.56 21.15
N ARG A 577 69.24 28.94 20.84
CA ARG A 577 70.31 28.00 20.42
C ARG A 577 71.18 27.46 21.56
N ARG A 578 70.93 27.86 22.81
CA ARG A 578 71.60 27.27 23.98
C ARG A 578 70.58 27.02 25.09
N LYS A 579 70.05 25.79 25.15
CA LYS A 579 69.56 25.21 26.41
C LYS A 579 70.54 24.13 26.86
N PRO A 580 70.90 24.12 28.15
CA PRO A 580 70.84 22.92 28.97
C PRO A 580 69.88 23.18 30.15
N ARG A 581 68.80 22.41 30.26
CA ARG A 581 68.64 21.21 31.10
C ARG A 581 68.75 21.49 32.62
N LEU A 582 67.63 21.17 33.29
CA LEU A 582 67.53 20.54 34.62
C LEU A 582 67.75 21.41 35.88
N LEU A 583 66.67 21.69 36.64
CA LEU A 583 66.33 21.08 37.96
C LEU A 583 65.49 22.00 38.88
N PHE A 584 64.38 21.41 39.36
CA PHE A 584 63.79 21.46 40.71
C PHE A 584 63.73 22.76 41.57
N ASP A 585 62.48 23.07 41.95
CA ASP A 585 61.94 23.31 43.31
C ASP A 585 62.01 24.67 44.05
N GLY A 586 60.95 24.90 44.83
CA GLY A 586 60.84 25.87 45.93
C GLY A 586 60.16 27.19 45.56
N ALA A 587 58.82 27.33 45.62
CA ALA A 587 57.95 27.49 46.80
C ALA A 587 57.79 28.94 47.31
N VAL A 588 56.52 29.24 47.65
CA VAL A 588 55.98 30.30 48.53
C VAL A 588 55.74 31.68 47.88
N ALA A 589 54.62 32.41 48.05
CA ALA A 589 53.20 32.18 48.39
C ALA A 589 52.53 33.57 48.37
N ILE A 590 51.32 33.73 47.80
CA ILE A 590 50.35 34.79 48.16
C ILE A 590 48.92 34.19 48.04
N PRO A 591 47.99 34.45 48.99
CA PRO A 591 46.80 33.60 49.22
C PRO A 591 45.47 34.11 48.65
N SER A 592 44.49 33.18 48.64
CA SER A 592 43.01 33.31 48.69
C SER A 592 42.28 33.90 47.47
N ALA A 593 41.23 33.31 46.88
CA ALA A 593 40.26 32.32 47.37
C ALA A 593 39.47 31.60 46.22
N TYR A 594 39.11 30.34 46.50
CA TYR A 594 37.96 29.52 46.02
C TYR A 594 37.88 28.98 44.56
N LEU A 595 38.04 27.64 44.48
CA LEU A 595 37.71 26.66 43.42
C LEU A 595 36.94 25.51 44.13
N PRO A 596 36.04 24.71 43.49
CA PRO A 596 36.44 23.55 42.65
C PRO A 596 35.37 23.06 41.60
N PRO A 597 35.52 21.90 40.90
CA PRO A 597 36.72 21.26 40.32
C PRO A 597 36.51 20.72 38.86
N ASN A 598 37.60 20.12 38.34
CA ASN A 598 37.70 19.13 37.25
C ASN A 598 38.07 19.63 35.84
N TYR A 599 39.34 19.98 35.69
CA TYR A 599 40.14 19.59 34.53
C TYR A 599 41.19 18.57 35.00
N ALA A 600 41.21 17.39 34.38
CA ALA A 600 42.33 16.46 34.42
C ALA A 600 42.85 16.30 33.00
N ASP A 601 44.15 16.51 32.88
CA ASP A 601 44.98 16.39 31.70
C ASP A 601 45.15 14.91 31.31
N VAL A 602 44.90 14.53 30.05
CA VAL A 602 45.38 13.27 29.49
C VAL A 602 45.76 13.46 28.01
N ASP A 603 47.01 13.10 27.73
CA ASP A 603 47.63 12.99 26.41
C ASP A 603 46.80 12.19 25.39
N GLY A 604 46.78 12.70 24.15
CA GLY A 604 46.85 11.85 22.95
C GLY A 604 45.54 11.31 22.37
N THR A 605 45.35 11.65 21.08
CA THR A 605 44.56 10.96 20.04
C THR A 605 43.04 11.20 19.97
N GLY A 606 42.56 11.48 18.75
CA GLY A 606 41.24 11.03 18.29
C GLY A 606 40.11 12.06 18.26
N THR A 607 39.93 12.67 17.09
CA THR A 607 38.66 13.06 16.44
C THR A 607 37.32 12.73 17.15
N LEU A 608 36.48 13.74 17.47
CA LEU A 608 35.15 14.03 16.87
C LEU A 608 34.26 14.95 17.74
N ARG A 609 33.51 15.81 17.00
CA ARG A 609 32.13 16.31 17.19
C ARG A 609 31.73 17.13 18.44
N SER A 610 31.49 18.41 18.18
CA SER A 610 30.25 19.17 18.42
C SER A 610 29.42 18.78 19.65
N THR A 611 29.60 19.53 20.74
CA THR A 611 28.61 19.59 21.83
C THR A 611 27.60 20.70 21.54
N TYR A 612 26.34 20.30 21.44
CA TYR A 612 25.18 21.18 21.35
C TYR A 612 24.96 21.90 22.69
N ASN A 613 24.82 23.23 22.66
CA ASN A 613 24.22 23.99 23.76
C ASN A 613 22.75 24.23 23.41
N TYR A 614 21.84 23.80 24.30
CA TYR A 614 20.44 24.19 24.24
C TYR A 614 20.20 25.32 25.25
N ASP A 615 19.70 26.46 24.78
CA ASP A 615 19.05 27.45 25.64
C ASP A 615 17.54 27.28 25.51
N ALA A 616 16.87 26.95 26.62
CA ALA A 616 15.42 26.81 26.69
C ALA A 616 14.79 28.08 27.28
N TYR A 617 13.83 28.67 26.57
CA TYR A 617 12.98 29.75 27.06
C TYR A 617 11.58 29.21 27.40
N LEU A 618 11.13 29.41 28.63
CA LEU A 618 9.78 29.06 29.10
C LEU A 618 8.79 30.15 28.73
N THR A 619 7.72 29.79 28.02
CA THR A 619 6.51 30.62 27.87
C THR A 619 5.52 30.28 28.98
N THR A 620 4.97 31.31 29.62
CA THR A 620 3.90 31.17 30.60
C THR A 620 2.56 30.94 29.90
N GLY A 621 2.07 29.70 29.97
CA GLY A 621 0.64 29.39 29.93
C GLY A 621 0.14 28.59 28.72
N SER A 622 -0.09 27.29 28.91
CA SER A 622 -1.38 26.64 28.60
C SER A 622 -1.37 25.19 29.09
N ARG A 623 -2.55 24.69 29.46
CA ARG A 623 -2.82 23.50 30.26
C ARG A 623 -2.91 22.25 29.39
N THR A 624 -1.91 21.37 29.42
CA THR A 624 -2.04 19.90 29.34
C THR A 624 -0.69 19.27 29.67
N SER A 625 -0.67 18.47 30.73
CA SER A 625 0.45 17.69 31.24
C SER A 625 0.62 16.39 30.47
N ASP A 626 1.82 16.07 30.00
CA ASP A 626 2.34 14.71 29.97
C ASP A 626 3.88 14.73 29.92
N PHE A 627 4.51 14.27 31.01
CA PHE A 627 5.95 14.04 31.10
C PHE A 627 6.24 12.59 30.70
N LYS A 628 7.17 12.36 29.76
CA LYS A 628 7.77 11.05 29.55
C LYS A 628 9.28 11.17 29.33
N PHE A 629 10.01 10.38 30.10
CA PHE A 629 11.47 10.29 30.19
C PHE A 629 12.09 9.78 28.89
N VAL A 630 13.23 10.37 28.48
CA VAL A 630 14.09 9.80 27.44
C VAL A 630 15.15 8.93 28.11
N THR A 631 14.99 7.63 27.99
CA THR A 631 16.05 6.62 28.18
C THR A 631 16.89 6.55 26.92
N SER A 632 18.22 6.73 27.02
CA SER A 632 19.13 6.46 25.90
C SER A 632 19.41 4.96 25.82
N TYR A 633 18.90 4.30 24.77
CA TYR A 633 19.41 3.02 24.33
C TYR A 633 20.65 3.26 23.46
N ASN A 634 21.79 2.69 23.87
CA ASN A 634 22.91 2.46 22.99
C ASN A 634 23.36 1.01 23.23
N ASP A 635 22.68 0.08 22.56
CA ASP A 635 23.15 -1.28 22.38
C ASP A 635 24.00 -1.31 21.10
N ASN A 636 25.32 -1.51 21.27
CA ASN A 636 26.15 -2.38 20.42
C ASN A 636 27.62 -2.28 20.84
N THR A 637 28.00 -3.06 21.85
CA THR A 637 29.38 -3.57 21.99
C THR A 637 29.32 -5.00 22.51
N LEU A 638 29.63 -5.96 21.65
CA LEU A 638 29.98 -7.31 22.07
C LEU A 638 31.42 -7.32 22.63
N PRO A 639 31.68 -8.00 23.76
CA PRO A 639 32.99 -8.01 24.40
C PRO A 639 33.92 -9.07 23.80
N ALA A 640 35.21 -8.75 23.71
CA ALA A 640 36.26 -9.70 23.45
C ALA A 640 36.93 -10.07 24.78
N ASP A 641 36.75 -11.32 25.22
CA ASP A 641 37.75 -11.99 26.05
C ASP A 641 37.56 -13.52 25.94
N GLN A 642 38.54 -14.21 25.35
CA GLN A 642 39.03 -15.53 25.82
C GLN A 642 40.15 -16.11 24.92
N THR A 643 41.34 -16.13 25.52
CA THR A 643 42.33 -17.23 25.54
C THR A 643 43.05 -17.72 24.28
N LEU A 644 44.36 -17.45 24.29
CA LEU A 644 45.47 -18.22 23.70
C LEU A 644 45.42 -19.73 24.05
N ARG A 645 45.52 -20.62 23.04
CA ARG A 645 46.59 -21.65 22.91
C ARG A 645 46.47 -22.58 21.69
N LYS A 646 47.57 -22.60 20.90
CA LYS A 646 48.41 -23.77 20.52
C LYS A 646 47.94 -24.77 19.43
N ARG A 647 48.57 -24.66 18.24
CA ARG A 647 49.46 -25.65 17.53
C ARG A 647 49.44 -25.35 16.02
N GLN A 648 50.55 -25.03 15.36
CA GLN A 648 51.69 -25.85 14.92
C GLN A 648 51.44 -26.63 13.61
N SER A 649 52.13 -26.17 12.55
CA SER A 649 52.69 -26.90 11.39
C SER A 649 51.77 -27.71 10.45
N ARG A 650 51.75 -27.38 9.15
CA ARG A 650 52.59 -27.96 8.07
C ARG A 650 52.14 -27.51 6.67
N ASN A 651 53.14 -27.16 5.86
CA ASN A 651 53.41 -27.49 4.45
C ASN A 651 52.30 -27.58 3.38
N ALA A 652 52.69 -27.00 2.23
CA ALA A 652 52.64 -27.51 0.85
C ALA A 652 51.57 -26.94 -0.10
N TYR A 653 52.05 -26.10 -1.03
CA TYR A 653 52.11 -26.35 -2.48
C TYR A 653 50.87 -26.93 -3.18
N ILE A 654 50.23 -26.16 -4.07
CA ILE A 654 50.34 -26.25 -5.55
C ILE A 654 49.17 -25.50 -6.22
N GLN A 655 49.55 -24.75 -7.27
CA GLN A 655 48.81 -24.11 -8.38
C GLN A 655 47.88 -22.94 -8.08
#